data_AF-A0A9E1S4D8-F1
#
_entry.id   AF-A0A9E1S4D8-F1
#
_cell.length_a   1.000
_cell.length_b   1.000
_cell.length_c   1.000
_cell.angle_alpha   90.00
_cell.angle_beta   90.00
_cell.angle_gamma   90.00
#
_symmetry.space_group_name_H-M   'P 1'
#
loop_
_entity.id
_entity.type
_entity.pdbx_description
1 polymer ?
#
loop_
_entity_poly.entity_id
_entity_poly.type
_entity_poly.pdbx_seq_one_letter_code
_entity_poly.pdbx_strand_id
1 'polypeptide(L)'
;MTCHGWAAWIGLILLNGACSSTSADDTDLYVSTGNDSIQNRPQVLIVFDNSGSMATEEAVAIEPFDPSFDYAPNGGDKIYYVRGTVAIDDYPDPRDPSEWRHFFANNNACAQSLIAHPADATFSLLDYEGRFTSNLRFFKRANSRPNNKWEKLPQQKRDKEAMGRSVIDCKADLEAANPNNAPMASNNKYRQSGFPQNQENDAPFNVISAGADQSALEAAAEAALNSRIFGQNDSATLLTENYLTYLHHFRTETSRQRIDIARDTIISLINATPGVDFGLQVFNFNSSWRDDDDGGRIIAGVREMSATNRAALVMTINGLAATTWTPLCESLFEAYRYFAGDRVLGGFNGGSLAPPADTSIMNNSRYQSPMRSCQKQSYIIVITDGEPTYDNDYDSLLRSELSLKTSDRFDDSYLPGVAEWMQTRDVNPDLLGQQNIVTYTIGFSQGADDAADLLAETATRGGGQYYAASDALALQGSLQQIFSEILAVNATFTAPAIAANSYDRTQTLDAIYYAMFLPSDRPRWTGNLKKLRINSDGRVMDKIDRSAINREGAIADTACTIWTSLNTCTRASSGGDGNEVLLGGALEATVTATDRRILTNPQSEAGTLVALNENTLIRAVGEESTLLDLIGAPEEESLTGYINWLRGLDVDDDDENGDTTALRNDVIGDPLHSKPLALSYGEGGGTRVLMGTNHGYLHMFHDQGESVTESWAYYLPEMLPTLRELRLNAQTGGHTVYGVDGAVSAWVMDADADGNIERPDDKVWAFFGLRRGGRAYFALDISDPDAPKRMWSVDHTDPGMGELGQSWSEPVVTRVPGIDAPVIIIAGGYDSNKDSTGVGTPDSMGRAVFILDAESGDIVHRFTATESTTIGVTQFPATDSLATKVSIMDTDGDSVTDRFYAVDTGGNVWRFDLPDDDSAHWSVFHFAELGGDTLATDRRFFGEVSVAPSSFERVEAI
;
A
#
# COMPACT_ATOMS: atom_id res chain seq x y z
N MET A 1 29.32 68.16 -11.40
CA MET A 1 29.46 68.64 -10.00
C MET A 1 29.00 67.53 -9.09
N THR A 2 29.75 67.33 -8.02
CA THR A 2 29.79 66.21 -7.08
C THR A 2 28.50 65.96 -6.30
N CYS A 3 28.08 64.70 -6.18
CA CYS A 3 28.03 63.97 -4.91
C CYS A 3 27.68 62.50 -5.15
N HIS A 4 28.58 61.58 -4.77
CA HIS A 4 28.38 60.13 -4.75
C HIS A 4 27.63 59.75 -3.47
N GLY A 5 26.58 58.94 -3.61
CA GLY A 5 25.85 58.28 -2.52
C GLY A 5 25.72 56.80 -2.83
N TRP A 6 26.13 55.99 -1.86
CA TRP A 6 26.25 54.54 -1.88
C TRP A 6 24.93 53.76 -1.96
N ALA A 7 25.05 52.55 -2.51
CA ALA A 7 24.30 51.33 -2.21
C ALA A 7 22.78 51.32 -2.43
N ALA A 8 22.38 50.85 -3.61
CA ALA A 8 21.08 50.23 -3.88
C ALA A 8 21.32 48.86 -4.52
N TRP A 9 21.51 47.83 -3.70
CA TRP A 9 21.41 46.41 -4.06
C TRP A 9 20.95 45.67 -2.79
N ILE A 10 20.15 44.62 -3.00
CA ILE A 10 19.41 43.79 -2.02
C ILE A 10 17.98 44.28 -1.79
N GLY A 11 17.07 43.73 -2.59
CA GLY A 11 15.63 43.94 -2.46
C GLY A 11 14.84 43.31 -3.61
N LEU A 12 15.20 42.09 -4.04
CA LEU A 12 14.37 41.30 -4.97
C LEU A 12 14.79 39.82 -5.00
N ILE A 13 14.76 39.14 -3.85
CA ILE A 13 14.70 37.66 -3.76
C ILE A 13 13.81 37.35 -2.55
N LEU A 14 13.01 36.27 -2.64
CA LEU A 14 12.04 35.74 -1.67
C LEU A 14 10.56 36.08 -1.95
N LEU A 15 10.13 35.83 -3.18
CA LEU A 15 8.75 35.45 -3.50
C LEU A 15 8.80 34.40 -4.62
N ASN A 16 9.37 33.24 -4.31
CA ASN A 16 9.01 32.00 -4.97
C ASN A 16 8.19 31.22 -3.96
N GLY A 17 6.87 31.27 -4.13
CA GLY A 17 5.99 30.32 -3.48
C GLY A 17 6.41 28.92 -3.88
N ALA A 18 6.45 28.03 -2.90
CA ALA A 18 6.50 26.61 -3.13
C ALA A 18 5.25 26.22 -3.94
N CYS A 19 5.36 26.21 -5.27
CA CYS A 19 4.61 25.26 -6.06
C CYS A 19 5.09 23.89 -5.58
N SER A 20 4.21 23.13 -4.94
CA SER A 20 4.34 21.69 -4.84
C SER A 20 4.64 21.17 -6.24
N SER A 21 5.87 20.70 -6.45
CA SER A 21 6.23 19.95 -7.64
C SER A 21 5.57 18.59 -7.50
N THR A 22 4.54 18.34 -8.29
CA THR A 22 4.04 16.97 -8.50
C THR A 22 5.12 16.23 -9.29
N SER A 23 5.85 15.36 -8.61
CA SER A 23 6.74 14.37 -9.24
C SER A 23 5.87 13.17 -9.62
N ALA A 24 6.02 12.65 -10.84
CA ALA A 24 5.34 11.43 -11.24
C ALA A 24 6.25 10.25 -10.89
N ASP A 25 5.80 9.37 -9.99
CA ASP A 25 6.47 8.11 -9.70
C ASP A 25 5.83 6.97 -10.51
N ASP A 26 6.59 5.92 -10.82
CA ASP A 26 6.06 4.71 -11.47
C ASP A 26 4.98 4.01 -10.62
N THR A 27 4.87 4.39 -9.34
CA THR A 27 3.83 3.95 -8.41
C THR A 27 2.52 4.75 -8.44
N ASP A 28 2.51 5.96 -9.01
CA ASP A 28 1.27 6.78 -9.12
C ASP A 28 0.22 6.08 -10.01
N LEU A 29 0.65 5.15 -10.87
CA LEU A 29 -0.21 4.27 -11.64
C LEU A 29 -1.12 3.42 -10.74
N TYR A 30 -0.60 2.98 -9.59
CA TYR A 30 -1.26 2.01 -8.71
C TYR A 30 -2.22 2.67 -7.71
N VAL A 31 -1.93 3.91 -7.28
CA VAL A 31 -2.72 4.61 -6.25
C VAL A 31 -3.69 5.62 -6.87
N SER A 32 -3.39 6.21 -8.04
CA SER A 32 -4.18 7.32 -8.59
C SER A 32 -4.87 7.08 -9.94
N THR A 33 -4.42 6.14 -10.78
CA THR A 33 -4.92 6.02 -12.18
C THR A 33 -5.44 4.64 -12.60
N GLY A 34 -5.58 3.69 -11.67
CA GLY A 34 -6.09 2.33 -11.95
C GLY A 34 -7.49 2.23 -12.60
N ASN A 35 -8.25 3.33 -12.71
CA ASN A 35 -9.66 3.35 -13.13
C ASN A 35 -9.99 4.05 -14.45
N ASP A 36 -9.01 4.59 -15.19
CA ASP A 36 -9.32 5.41 -16.38
C ASP A 36 -9.63 4.63 -17.66
N SER A 37 -9.52 3.29 -17.64
CA SER A 37 -10.13 2.48 -18.70
C SER A 37 -11.59 2.17 -18.33
N ILE A 38 -12.52 2.41 -19.27
CA ILE A 38 -13.97 2.19 -19.13
C ILE A 38 -14.29 0.75 -18.66
N GLN A 39 -13.36 -0.20 -18.74
CA GLN A 39 -13.55 -1.59 -18.31
C GLN A 39 -13.30 -1.86 -16.81
N ASN A 40 -12.58 -1.00 -16.07
CA ASN A 40 -12.15 -1.29 -14.69
C ASN A 40 -12.76 -0.42 -13.58
N ARG A 41 -13.68 0.51 -13.90
CA ARG A 41 -14.34 1.35 -12.89
C ARG A 41 -15.19 0.50 -11.92
N PRO A 42 -14.97 0.58 -10.59
CA PRO A 42 -15.76 -0.15 -9.61
C PRO A 42 -17.25 0.14 -9.73
N GLN A 43 -18.06 -0.92 -9.66
CA GLN A 43 -19.52 -0.83 -9.72
C GLN A 43 -20.09 -0.87 -8.31
N VAL A 44 -20.72 0.22 -7.89
CA VAL A 44 -21.23 0.39 -6.53
C VAL A 44 -22.73 0.65 -6.58
N LEU A 45 -23.51 -0.24 -5.96
CA LEU A 45 -24.93 -0.03 -5.74
C LEU A 45 -25.15 0.42 -4.29
N ILE A 46 -25.69 1.62 -4.11
CA ILE A 46 -26.11 2.09 -2.79
C ILE A 46 -27.53 1.59 -2.55
N VAL A 47 -27.73 0.78 -1.53
CA VAL A 47 -29.04 0.38 -1.02
C VAL A 47 -29.41 1.36 0.08
N PHE A 48 -30.30 2.28 -0.24
CA PHE A 48 -30.64 3.42 0.59
C PHE A 48 -31.98 3.21 1.28
N ASP A 49 -31.97 3.31 2.59
CA ASP A 49 -33.16 3.23 3.41
C ASP A 49 -34.07 4.46 3.21
N ASN A 50 -35.29 4.18 2.75
CA ASN A 50 -36.36 5.16 2.61
C ASN A 50 -37.61 4.73 3.40
N SER A 51 -37.41 3.93 4.45
CA SER A 51 -38.45 3.48 5.36
C SER A 51 -39.13 4.64 6.08
N GLY A 52 -40.27 4.38 6.72
CA GLY A 52 -40.98 5.36 7.53
C GLY A 52 -40.14 5.84 8.73
N SER A 53 -39.22 5.03 9.25
CA SER A 53 -38.30 5.46 10.31
C SER A 53 -37.34 6.54 9.83
N MET A 54 -37.04 6.60 8.53
CA MET A 54 -36.23 7.67 7.95
C MET A 54 -36.95 9.04 7.92
N ALA A 55 -38.27 9.06 8.17
CA ALA A 55 -39.07 10.26 8.34
C ALA A 55 -39.01 10.77 9.79
N THR A 56 -38.46 9.95 10.70
CA THR A 56 -38.17 10.34 12.06
C THR A 56 -37.32 11.58 11.96
N GLU A 57 -37.92 12.64 12.47
CA GLU A 57 -37.22 13.85 12.79
C GLU A 57 -36.21 13.49 13.84
N GLU A 58 -34.97 13.43 13.42
CA GLU A 58 -33.87 13.47 14.34
C GLU A 58 -33.67 14.94 14.70
N ALA A 59 -33.24 15.18 15.92
CA ALA A 59 -32.82 16.50 16.34
C ALA A 59 -31.52 16.87 15.60
N VAL A 60 -31.61 17.27 14.32
CA VAL A 60 -30.44 17.43 13.44
C VAL A 60 -30.26 18.83 12.89
N ALA A 61 -30.89 19.81 13.51
CA ALA A 61 -30.11 20.97 13.80
C ALA A 61 -30.34 21.32 15.25
N ILE A 62 -29.50 20.75 16.10
CA ILE A 62 -29.01 21.56 17.20
C ILE A 62 -28.55 22.88 16.55
N GLU A 63 -29.11 24.03 16.95
CA GLU A 63 -28.57 25.33 16.54
C GLU A 63 -27.05 25.20 16.59
N PRO A 64 -26.31 25.39 15.48
CA PRO A 64 -24.90 25.08 15.43
C PRO A 64 -24.24 25.63 16.68
N PHE A 65 -23.44 24.79 17.35
CA PHE A 65 -22.75 25.19 18.57
C PHE A 65 -22.15 26.57 18.33
N ASP A 66 -22.64 27.56 19.08
CA ASP A 66 -22.14 28.91 18.99
C ASP A 66 -21.01 29.04 20.02
N PRO A 67 -19.74 28.95 19.59
CA PRO A 67 -18.62 29.01 20.53
C PRO A 67 -18.55 30.36 21.27
N SER A 68 -19.22 31.41 20.77
CA SER A 68 -19.29 32.72 21.42
C SER A 68 -20.30 32.78 22.57
N PHE A 69 -21.18 31.78 22.68
CA PHE A 69 -22.11 31.67 23.79
C PHE A 69 -21.53 30.79 24.91
N ASP A 70 -21.54 31.34 26.13
CA ASP A 70 -21.11 30.63 27.33
C ASP A 70 -22.28 29.82 27.92
N TYR A 71 -22.39 28.57 27.50
CA TYR A 71 -23.36 27.59 28.00
C TYR A 71 -22.98 27.06 29.39
N ALA A 72 -21.73 27.21 29.82
CA ALA A 72 -21.20 26.73 31.08
C ALA A 72 -20.60 27.87 31.94
N PRO A 73 -21.41 28.87 32.38
CA PRO A 73 -20.90 30.10 33.00
C PRO A 73 -20.21 29.94 34.36
N ASN A 74 -20.23 28.73 34.93
CA ASN A 74 -19.52 28.37 36.17
C ASN A 74 -18.55 27.18 35.96
N GLY A 75 -18.38 26.73 34.71
CA GLY A 75 -17.46 25.66 34.29
C GLY A 75 -16.22 26.23 33.60
N GLY A 76 -15.40 25.36 33.00
CA GLY A 76 -14.26 25.73 32.16
C GLY A 76 -12.90 25.21 32.64
N ASP A 77 -12.83 24.62 33.83
CA ASP A 77 -11.57 24.08 34.34
C ASP A 77 -11.29 22.64 33.87
N LYS A 78 -12.22 22.01 33.12
CA LYS A 78 -12.16 20.60 32.72
C LYS A 78 -12.31 20.41 31.21
N ILE A 79 -11.61 19.41 30.69
CA ILE A 79 -11.79 18.84 29.36
C ILE A 79 -12.18 17.38 29.53
N TYR A 80 -13.15 16.95 28.74
CA TYR A 80 -13.71 15.61 28.76
C TYR A 80 -13.22 14.81 27.56
N TYR A 81 -13.35 13.49 27.59
CA TYR A 81 -12.93 12.65 26.47
C TYR A 81 -13.78 11.40 26.29
N VAL A 82 -13.75 10.87 25.06
CA VAL A 82 -14.26 9.56 24.67
C VAL A 82 -13.20 8.82 23.82
N ARG A 83 -13.16 7.49 23.88
CA ARG A 83 -12.22 6.65 23.10
C ARG A 83 -12.98 5.83 22.09
N GLY A 84 -12.49 5.77 20.85
CA GLY A 84 -13.21 5.16 19.73
C GLY A 84 -14.52 5.89 19.42
N THR A 85 -15.37 5.23 18.63
CA THR A 85 -16.71 5.74 18.31
C THR A 85 -17.65 5.43 19.47
N VAL A 86 -18.17 6.46 20.12
CA VAL A 86 -19.12 6.33 21.24
C VAL A 86 -20.34 7.19 20.92
N ALA A 87 -21.54 6.67 21.19
CA ALA A 87 -22.77 7.43 20.99
C ALA A 87 -22.73 8.74 21.80
N ILE A 88 -23.35 9.80 21.28
CA ILE A 88 -23.33 11.11 21.94
C ILE A 88 -24.01 11.06 23.32
N ASP A 89 -24.98 10.16 23.52
CA ASP A 89 -25.63 9.99 24.82
C ASP A 89 -24.70 9.39 25.88
N ASP A 90 -23.67 8.69 25.43
CA ASP A 90 -22.59 8.20 26.29
C ASP A 90 -21.49 9.25 26.46
N TYR A 91 -21.62 10.46 25.90
CA TYR A 91 -20.66 11.51 26.16
C TYR A 91 -20.66 11.90 27.65
N PRO A 92 -19.51 12.35 28.18
CA PRO A 92 -19.45 12.78 29.56
C PRO A 92 -20.36 13.97 29.84
N ASP A 93 -21.24 13.89 30.85
CA ASP A 93 -22.05 15.03 31.27
C ASP A 93 -21.31 15.88 32.32
N PRO A 94 -20.95 17.15 32.01
CA PRO A 94 -20.24 18.00 32.95
C PRO A 94 -21.03 18.33 34.23
N ARG A 95 -22.36 18.20 34.19
CA ARG A 95 -23.22 18.46 35.35
C ARG A 95 -23.40 17.23 36.25
N ASP A 96 -22.98 16.04 35.83
CA ASP A 96 -22.98 14.86 36.69
C ASP A 96 -21.76 14.88 37.63
N PRO A 97 -21.94 14.97 38.96
CA PRO A 97 -20.84 14.90 39.90
C PRO A 97 -20.10 13.54 39.91
N SER A 98 -20.67 12.50 39.30
CA SER A 98 -20.11 11.15 39.22
C SER A 98 -19.22 10.92 38.00
N GLU A 99 -19.28 11.81 37.01
CA GLU A 99 -18.55 11.71 35.75
C GLU A 99 -17.03 11.78 35.99
N TRP A 100 -16.33 10.82 35.43
CA TRP A 100 -14.92 10.57 35.70
C TRP A 100 -14.03 10.75 34.47
N ARG A 101 -14.58 10.70 33.25
CA ARG A 101 -13.89 10.81 31.96
C ARG A 101 -13.52 12.26 31.62
N HIS A 102 -12.74 12.85 32.52
CA HIS A 102 -12.28 14.23 32.39
C HIS A 102 -10.90 14.39 33.01
N PHE A 103 -10.20 15.42 32.55
CA PHE A 103 -8.99 15.96 33.15
C PHE A 103 -9.09 17.49 33.24
N PHE A 104 -8.15 18.14 33.91
CA PHE A 104 -8.18 19.60 34.01
C PHE A 104 -7.72 20.23 32.71
N ALA A 105 -8.41 21.28 32.23
CA ALA A 105 -8.06 21.98 30.99
C ALA A 105 -6.62 22.50 31.00
N ASN A 106 -6.16 22.94 32.17
CA ASN A 106 -4.78 23.34 32.42
C ASN A 106 -3.74 22.24 32.17
N ASN A 107 -4.12 20.98 32.04
CA ASN A 107 -3.25 19.85 31.74
C ASN A 107 -3.38 19.35 30.28
N ASN A 108 -4.09 20.06 29.41
CA ASN A 108 -4.11 19.78 27.98
C ASN A 108 -2.81 20.27 27.35
N ALA A 109 -1.95 19.33 26.97
CA ALA A 109 -0.73 19.62 26.24
C ALA A 109 -0.88 19.49 24.73
N CYS A 110 -2.02 18.98 24.21
CA CYS A 110 -2.28 18.93 22.77
C CYS A 110 -2.53 20.35 22.21
N ALA A 111 -1.48 21.07 21.83
CA ALA A 111 -1.54 22.42 21.30
C ALA A 111 -2.25 22.53 19.94
N GLN A 112 -2.31 21.48 19.12
CA GLN A 112 -3.12 21.46 17.89
C GLN A 112 -4.61 21.54 18.20
N SER A 113 -5.05 21.05 19.36
CA SER A 113 -6.41 21.32 19.81
C SER A 113 -6.61 22.79 20.17
N LEU A 114 -5.54 23.52 20.49
CA LEU A 114 -5.56 24.89 21.00
C LEU A 114 -5.18 25.96 19.96
N ILE A 115 -4.85 25.61 18.71
CA ILE A 115 -4.52 26.60 17.66
C ILE A 115 -5.75 27.46 17.31
N ALA A 116 -5.52 28.66 16.79
CA ALA A 116 -6.59 29.55 16.36
C ALA A 116 -7.42 28.90 15.23
N HIS A 117 -8.75 28.96 15.35
CA HIS A 117 -9.64 28.41 14.34
C HIS A 117 -9.62 29.27 13.04
N PRO A 118 -9.59 28.68 11.82
CA PRO A 118 -9.51 29.45 10.57
C PRO A 118 -10.70 30.37 10.30
N ALA A 119 -11.89 30.01 10.78
CA ALA A 119 -13.10 30.83 10.61
C ALA A 119 -13.19 32.00 11.61
N ASP A 120 -12.63 31.81 12.82
CA ASP A 120 -12.57 32.85 13.85
C ASP A 120 -11.37 32.61 14.77
N ALA A 121 -10.33 33.42 14.59
CA ALA A 121 -9.07 33.29 15.34
C ALA A 121 -9.17 33.68 16.82
N THR A 122 -10.35 34.13 17.30
CA THR A 122 -10.58 34.40 18.73
C THR A 122 -10.83 33.12 19.55
N PHE A 123 -11.19 32.02 18.88
CA PHE A 123 -11.36 30.71 19.49
C PHE A 123 -10.23 29.76 19.09
N SER A 124 -9.93 28.81 19.97
CA SER A 124 -9.13 27.66 19.59
C SER A 124 -9.94 26.68 18.73
N LEU A 125 -9.28 25.75 18.04
CA LEU A 125 -9.95 24.74 17.22
C LEU A 125 -10.89 23.87 18.08
N LEU A 126 -10.44 23.46 19.27
CA LEU A 126 -11.25 22.74 20.26
C LEU A 126 -12.38 23.59 20.85
N ASP A 127 -12.17 24.89 21.10
CA ASP A 127 -13.21 25.77 21.64
C ASP A 127 -14.25 26.16 20.58
N TYR A 128 -13.85 26.30 19.32
CA TYR A 128 -14.73 26.67 18.20
C TYR A 128 -15.61 25.49 17.77
N GLU A 129 -14.98 24.33 17.55
CA GLU A 129 -15.68 23.10 17.14
C GLU A 129 -16.33 22.37 18.32
N GLY A 130 -15.90 22.70 19.53
CA GLY A 130 -16.32 22.04 20.77
C GLY A 130 -15.72 20.65 20.99
N ARG A 131 -15.05 20.10 19.96
CA ARG A 131 -14.45 18.77 19.94
C ARG A 131 -13.14 18.74 19.15
N PHE A 132 -12.25 17.81 19.48
CA PHE A 132 -11.00 17.59 18.75
C PHE A 132 -10.60 16.11 18.81
N THR A 133 -10.47 15.43 17.67
CA THR A 133 -10.13 13.99 17.61
C THR A 133 -8.68 13.81 17.18
N SER A 134 -7.95 12.99 17.93
CA SER A 134 -6.59 12.57 17.59
C SER A 134 -6.25 11.24 18.28
N ASN A 135 -5.05 10.70 18.08
CA ASN A 135 -4.53 9.63 18.93
C ASN A 135 -4.06 10.31 20.23
N LEU A 136 -4.76 10.08 21.34
CA LEU A 136 -4.50 10.77 22.61
C LEU A 136 -3.90 9.84 23.66
N ARG A 137 -2.92 10.34 24.40
CA ARG A 137 -2.26 9.60 25.47
C ARG A 137 -2.16 10.46 26.72
N PHE A 138 -2.16 9.82 27.88
CA PHE A 138 -1.85 10.49 29.15
C PHE A 138 -0.57 9.94 29.75
N PHE A 139 0.20 10.80 30.42
CA PHE A 139 1.42 10.37 31.07
C PHE A 139 1.14 9.67 32.39
N LYS A 140 1.39 8.37 32.51
CA LYS A 140 1.19 7.62 33.76
C LYS A 140 2.47 7.56 34.58
N ARG A 141 2.36 7.96 35.84
CA ARG A 141 3.44 7.81 36.83
C ARG A 141 3.32 6.48 37.55
N ALA A 142 4.42 5.73 37.63
CA ALA A 142 4.47 4.47 38.39
C ALA A 142 4.90 4.68 39.85
N ASN A 143 4.52 3.74 40.72
CA ASN A 143 4.90 3.75 42.14
C ASN A 143 6.40 3.51 42.39
N SER A 144 7.13 2.96 41.41
CA SER A 144 8.59 2.76 41.42
C SER A 144 9.20 3.27 40.12
N ARG A 145 10.22 4.14 40.23
CA ARG A 145 11.03 4.56 39.07
C ARG A 145 11.84 3.36 38.56
N PRO A 146 11.97 3.13 37.24
CA PRO A 146 11.79 4.06 36.11
C PRO A 146 10.51 3.85 35.26
N ASN A 147 9.41 3.33 35.81
CA ASN A 147 8.28 2.85 34.99
C ASN A 147 7.25 3.93 34.55
N ASN A 148 7.66 5.18 34.41
CA ASN A 148 6.77 6.25 33.92
C ASN A 148 6.62 6.14 32.40
N LYS A 149 5.38 6.14 31.89
CA LYS A 149 5.12 6.00 30.45
C LYS A 149 3.80 6.64 30.04
N TRP A 150 3.70 7.00 28.76
CA TRP A 150 2.44 7.40 28.16
C TRP A 150 1.54 6.18 27.90
N GLU A 151 0.27 6.27 28.31
CA GLU A 151 -0.73 5.19 28.14
C GLU A 151 -1.98 5.71 27.43
N LYS A 152 -2.74 4.78 26.85
CA LYS A 152 -4.09 5.00 26.29
C LYS A 152 -4.97 5.65 27.37
N LEU A 153 -5.87 6.57 26.98
CA LEU A 153 -6.80 7.16 27.97
C LEU A 153 -7.63 6.05 28.67
N PRO A 154 -7.90 6.15 29.97
CA PRO A 154 -8.62 5.11 30.72
C PRO A 154 -10.02 4.82 30.15
N GLN A 155 -10.35 3.54 29.95
CA GLN A 155 -11.71 3.09 29.63
C GLN A 155 -12.52 2.66 30.88
N GLN A 156 -11.86 2.48 32.03
CA GLN A 156 -12.51 2.07 33.26
C GLN A 156 -12.21 3.07 34.39
N LYS A 157 -13.24 3.36 35.21
CA LYS A 157 -13.15 4.32 36.32
C LYS A 157 -12.01 4.04 37.30
N ARG A 158 -11.67 2.76 37.52
CA ARG A 158 -10.57 2.35 38.41
C ARG A 158 -9.20 2.88 37.97
N ASP A 159 -9.05 3.18 36.69
CA ASP A 159 -7.79 3.61 36.08
C ASP A 159 -7.71 5.16 35.95
N LYS A 160 -8.79 5.88 36.30
CA LYS A 160 -8.91 7.35 36.22
C LYS A 160 -7.99 8.11 37.16
N GLU A 161 -7.74 7.57 38.36
CA GLU A 161 -6.98 8.28 39.40
C GLU A 161 -5.57 8.65 38.93
N ALA A 162 -4.96 7.78 38.10
CA ALA A 162 -3.64 8.01 37.52
C ALA A 162 -3.62 9.16 36.51
N MET A 163 -4.70 9.35 35.75
CA MET A 163 -4.81 10.37 34.70
C MET A 163 -5.25 11.73 35.25
N GLY A 164 -6.18 11.78 36.22
CA GLY A 164 -6.80 13.04 36.69
C GLY A 164 -5.84 14.08 37.29
N ARG A 165 -4.58 13.71 37.57
CA ARG A 165 -3.49 14.60 38.03
C ARG A 165 -2.30 14.65 37.06
N SER A 166 -2.51 14.18 35.85
CA SER A 166 -1.48 14.09 34.82
C SER A 166 -1.76 14.98 33.61
N VAL A 167 -0.85 14.95 32.65
CA VAL A 167 -0.89 15.68 31.37
C VAL A 167 -1.33 14.75 30.25
N ILE A 168 -2.06 15.32 29.28
CA ILE A 168 -2.59 14.63 28.10
C ILE A 168 -2.00 15.32 26.88
N ASP A 169 -1.57 14.54 25.90
CA ASP A 169 -1.01 15.03 24.65
C ASP A 169 -1.51 14.20 23.45
N CYS A 170 -1.30 14.68 22.22
CA CYS A 170 -1.88 14.14 21.00
C CYS A 170 -0.85 13.94 19.89
N LYS A 171 -1.08 12.94 19.03
CA LYS A 171 -0.22 12.71 17.86
C LYS A 171 -0.19 13.90 16.90
N ALA A 172 -1.28 14.66 16.81
CA ALA A 172 -1.38 15.83 15.94
C ALA A 172 -0.31 16.91 16.24
N ASP A 173 0.09 17.07 17.51
CA ASP A 173 1.16 18.00 17.89
C ASP A 173 2.49 17.64 17.25
N LEU A 174 2.77 16.34 17.16
CA LEU A 174 4.00 15.84 16.60
C LEU A 174 3.96 15.93 15.06
N GLU A 175 2.83 15.59 14.43
CA GLU A 175 2.63 15.73 12.98
C GLU A 175 2.77 17.19 12.51
N ALA A 176 2.42 18.14 13.37
CA ALA A 176 2.55 19.57 13.11
C ALA A 176 3.85 20.19 13.68
N ALA A 177 4.74 19.39 14.25
CA ALA A 177 5.97 19.82 14.93
C ALA A 177 5.75 20.97 15.93
N ASN A 178 4.64 20.95 16.67
CA ASN A 178 4.26 21.98 17.62
C ASN A 178 4.68 21.56 19.04
N PRO A 179 5.71 22.19 19.64
CA PRO A 179 6.25 21.78 20.94
C PRO A 179 5.49 22.39 22.13
N ASN A 180 4.41 23.14 21.88
CA ASN A 180 3.72 23.84 22.95
C ASN A 180 2.89 22.84 23.75
N ASN A 181 3.10 22.82 25.06
CA ASN A 181 2.37 21.92 25.95
C ASN A 181 1.35 22.70 26.78
N ALA A 182 1.17 22.33 28.05
CA ALA A 182 0.14 22.87 28.91
C ALA A 182 0.66 24.06 29.76
N PRO A 183 0.72 25.31 29.25
CA PRO A 183 1.39 26.43 29.92
C PRO A 183 0.77 26.81 31.27
N MET A 184 -0.49 26.43 31.48
CA MET A 184 -1.25 26.73 32.70
C MET A 184 -1.28 25.57 33.70
N ALA A 185 -0.59 24.46 33.42
CA ALA A 185 -0.61 23.29 34.30
C ALA A 185 -0.09 23.59 35.70
N SER A 186 -0.76 23.10 36.74
CA SER A 186 -0.30 23.28 38.13
C SER A 186 1.11 22.70 38.36
N ASN A 187 1.46 21.62 37.66
CA ASN A 187 2.79 21.04 37.67
C ASN A 187 3.70 21.75 36.66
N ASN A 188 4.77 22.39 37.13
CA ASN A 188 5.72 23.10 36.27
C ASN A 188 6.33 22.21 35.16
N LYS A 189 6.39 20.88 35.35
CA LYS A 189 6.92 19.94 34.37
C LYS A 189 6.02 19.74 33.15
N TYR A 190 4.72 20.02 33.28
CA TYR A 190 3.76 19.89 32.18
C TYR A 190 3.70 21.16 31.31
N ARG A 191 4.31 22.25 31.79
CA ARG A 191 4.41 23.53 31.07
C ARG A 191 5.62 23.61 30.14
N GLN A 192 6.53 22.65 30.24
CA GLN A 192 7.77 22.67 29.48
C GLN A 192 7.43 22.40 28.01
N SER A 193 7.91 23.24 27.10
CA SER A 193 7.79 22.97 25.68
C SER A 193 8.64 21.77 25.29
N GLY A 194 8.06 20.89 24.46
CA GLY A 194 8.67 19.65 23.98
C GLY A 194 7.62 18.66 23.52
N PHE A 195 8.05 17.46 23.14
CA PHE A 195 7.23 16.37 22.65
C PHE A 195 7.23 15.20 23.64
N PRO A 196 6.19 14.34 23.65
CA PRO A 196 6.08 13.18 24.52
C PRO A 196 7.31 12.27 24.48
N GLN A 197 7.79 11.85 25.65
CA GLN A 197 8.86 10.87 25.80
C GLN A 197 8.55 9.84 26.91
N ASN A 198 9.09 8.63 26.80
CA ASN A 198 9.02 7.59 27.82
C ASN A 198 10.39 7.46 28.54
N GLN A 199 10.43 7.23 29.84
CA GLN A 199 11.65 6.99 30.65
C GLN A 199 12.75 8.08 30.64
N GLU A 200 12.69 9.04 31.56
CA GLU A 200 13.80 9.48 32.44
C GLU A 200 13.21 10.52 33.41
N ASN A 201 13.10 10.19 34.69
CA ASN A 201 12.54 11.07 35.73
C ASN A 201 11.02 11.39 35.56
N ASP A 202 10.58 12.45 36.26
CA ASP A 202 9.18 12.91 36.31
C ASP A 202 8.87 13.88 35.13
N ALA A 203 9.61 13.82 34.03
CA ALA A 203 9.57 14.75 32.89
C ALA A 203 8.87 14.10 31.67
N PRO A 204 7.59 14.42 31.42
CA PRO A 204 6.81 13.76 30.36
C PRO A 204 7.17 14.20 28.94
N PHE A 205 7.89 15.31 28.81
CA PHE A 205 8.29 15.92 27.54
C PHE A 205 9.80 16.04 27.45
N ASN A 206 10.34 15.92 26.24
CA ASN A 206 11.73 16.28 25.98
C ASN A 206 11.96 17.79 26.16
N VAL A 207 13.21 18.21 26.39
CA VAL A 207 13.52 19.64 26.62
C VAL A 207 13.90 20.31 25.31
N ILE A 208 13.04 21.21 24.81
CA ILE A 208 13.32 22.02 23.62
C ILE A 208 13.78 23.42 24.02
N SER A 209 14.87 23.90 23.41
CA SER A 209 15.43 25.22 23.71
C SER A 209 14.50 26.36 23.27
N ALA A 210 14.43 27.43 24.07
CA ALA A 210 13.70 28.63 23.69
C ALA A 210 14.40 29.31 22.50
N GLY A 211 13.81 29.18 21.30
CA GLY A 211 14.38 29.66 20.04
C GLY A 211 14.93 28.56 19.12
N ALA A 212 14.59 27.28 19.36
CA ALA A 212 14.77 26.23 18.37
C ALA A 212 14.16 26.65 17.02
N ASP A 213 14.90 26.44 15.94
CA ASP A 213 14.38 26.67 14.60
C ASP A 213 13.42 25.54 14.20
N GLN A 214 12.69 25.76 13.09
CA GLN A 214 11.68 24.83 12.61
C GLN A 214 12.25 23.42 12.37
N SER A 215 13.47 23.31 11.86
CA SER A 215 14.11 22.03 11.60
C SER A 215 14.47 21.27 12.88
N ALA A 216 14.90 21.96 13.94
CA ALA A 216 15.11 21.34 15.25
C ALA A 216 13.79 20.88 15.90
N LEU A 217 12.69 21.60 15.67
CA LEU A 217 11.36 21.21 16.14
C LEU A 217 10.86 19.96 15.42
N GLU A 218 10.96 19.94 14.08
CA GLU A 218 10.60 18.80 13.24
C GLU A 218 11.41 17.56 13.63
N ALA A 219 12.73 17.68 13.82
CA ALA A 219 13.57 16.57 14.26
C ALA A 219 13.16 16.00 15.63
N ALA A 220 12.78 16.87 16.58
CA ALA A 220 12.35 16.43 17.90
C ALA A 220 10.93 15.84 17.92
N ALA A 221 10.03 16.35 17.07
CA ALA A 221 8.69 15.82 16.86
C ALA A 221 8.74 14.43 16.23
N GLU A 222 9.59 14.28 15.21
CA GLU A 222 9.88 13.03 14.53
C GLU A 222 10.47 12.01 15.53
N ALA A 223 11.41 12.40 16.38
CA ALA A 223 11.92 11.52 17.43
C ALA A 223 10.80 10.99 18.35
N ALA A 224 9.84 11.85 18.73
CA ALA A 224 8.71 11.47 19.57
C ALA A 224 7.68 10.60 18.84
N LEU A 225 7.40 10.83 17.54
CA LEU A 225 6.49 9.97 16.75
C LEU A 225 7.01 8.53 16.75
N ASN A 226 8.32 8.44 16.66
CA ASN A 226 8.99 7.18 16.47
C ASN A 226 9.26 6.42 17.77
N SER A 227 9.19 7.12 18.92
CA SER A 227 9.13 6.47 20.24
C SER A 227 7.89 5.58 20.45
N ARG A 228 6.93 5.61 19.52
CA ARG A 228 5.69 4.79 19.49
C ARG A 228 4.78 4.94 20.69
N ILE A 229 4.86 6.10 21.34
CA ILE A 229 3.89 6.51 22.36
C ILE A 229 2.46 6.45 21.81
N PHE A 230 2.30 6.82 20.53
CA PHE A 230 1.04 6.76 19.78
C PHE A 230 1.08 5.56 18.82
N GLY A 231 0.34 4.49 19.16
CA GLY A 231 0.19 3.31 18.30
C GLY A 231 -0.83 3.51 17.18
N GLN A 232 -0.88 2.56 16.24
CA GLN A 232 -1.59 2.67 14.96
C GLN A 232 -3.13 2.76 15.09
N ASN A 233 -3.78 2.08 16.06
CA ASN A 233 -5.26 1.95 16.12
C ASN A 233 -5.96 2.46 17.41
N ASP A 234 -5.65 3.67 17.92
CA ASP A 234 -6.30 4.17 19.15
C ASP A 234 -6.64 5.67 19.13
N SER A 235 -7.74 6.04 18.47
CA SER A 235 -8.25 7.40 18.43
C SER A 235 -9.13 7.75 19.64
N ALA A 236 -9.12 9.02 20.02
CA ALA A 236 -9.92 9.58 21.09
C ALA A 236 -10.30 11.03 20.79
N THR A 237 -11.45 11.45 21.29
CA THR A 237 -12.03 12.78 21.05
C THR A 237 -12.04 13.57 22.35
N LEU A 238 -11.36 14.73 22.37
CA LEU A 238 -11.48 15.76 23.41
C LEU A 238 -12.77 16.55 23.21
N LEU A 239 -13.40 16.94 24.31
CA LEU A 239 -14.69 17.63 24.34
C LEU A 239 -14.63 18.75 25.38
N THR A 240 -15.02 19.97 24.99
CA THR A 240 -15.06 21.10 25.93
C THR A 240 -16.27 21.00 26.85
N GLU A 241 -16.13 21.52 28.07
CA GLU A 241 -17.26 21.64 29.00
C GLU A 241 -18.37 22.52 28.42
N ASN A 242 -18.03 23.57 27.67
CA ASN A 242 -19.00 24.44 27.02
C ASN A 242 -19.80 23.70 25.96
N TYR A 243 -19.11 22.96 25.08
CA TYR A 243 -19.74 22.13 24.05
C TYR A 243 -20.60 21.03 24.65
N LEU A 244 -20.09 20.29 25.64
CA LEU A 244 -20.86 19.27 26.32
C LEU A 244 -22.05 19.85 27.08
N THR A 245 -21.92 21.03 27.67
CA THR A 245 -23.04 21.68 28.34
C THR A 245 -24.10 22.13 27.33
N TYR A 246 -23.68 22.66 26.17
CA TYR A 246 -24.57 22.91 25.05
C TYR A 246 -25.27 21.62 24.60
N LEU A 247 -24.48 20.56 24.41
CA LEU A 247 -24.89 19.27 23.88
C LEU A 247 -25.83 18.52 24.84
N HIS A 248 -25.69 18.66 26.15
CA HIS A 248 -26.58 18.01 27.11
C HIS A 248 -27.74 18.90 27.57
N HIS A 249 -27.58 20.24 27.55
CA HIS A 249 -28.47 21.14 28.30
C HIS A 249 -29.01 22.34 27.52
N PHE A 250 -28.48 22.64 26.34
CA PHE A 250 -28.94 23.76 25.49
C PHE A 250 -29.21 23.35 24.04
N ARG A 251 -29.34 22.04 23.79
CA ARG A 251 -29.97 21.57 22.56
C ARG A 251 -31.37 22.13 22.48
N THR A 252 -31.53 23.24 21.77
CA THR A 252 -32.80 23.57 21.17
C THR A 252 -32.81 22.81 19.86
N GLU A 253 -33.48 21.68 19.88
CA GLU A 253 -33.65 20.80 18.74
C GLU A 253 -34.41 21.56 17.65
N THR A 254 -33.80 21.73 16.49
CA THR A 254 -34.57 21.80 15.25
C THR A 254 -34.56 20.43 14.61
N SER A 255 -35.76 20.02 14.24
CA SER A 255 -36.06 18.73 13.66
C SER A 255 -35.67 18.72 12.19
N ARG A 256 -34.77 17.81 11.79
CA ARG A 256 -34.58 17.44 10.37
C ARG A 256 -34.79 15.94 10.24
N GLN A 257 -35.37 15.51 9.13
CA GLN A 257 -35.60 14.09 8.91
C GLN A 257 -34.26 13.39 8.61
N ARG A 258 -34.04 12.19 9.16
CA ARG A 258 -32.87 11.32 8.88
C ARG A 258 -32.55 11.27 7.38
N ILE A 259 -33.59 11.15 6.57
CA ILE A 259 -33.47 11.06 5.12
C ILE A 259 -32.83 12.29 4.47
N ASP A 260 -33.00 13.50 5.00
CA ASP A 260 -32.41 14.71 4.41
C ASP A 260 -30.90 14.76 4.66
N ILE A 261 -30.45 14.29 5.83
CA ILE A 261 -29.02 14.21 6.16
C ILE A 261 -28.32 13.16 5.30
N ALA A 262 -28.92 11.98 5.18
CA ALA A 262 -28.36 10.89 4.40
C ALA A 262 -28.27 11.27 2.90
N ARG A 263 -29.24 12.05 2.37
CA ARG A 263 -29.16 12.64 1.02
C ARG A 263 -27.96 13.57 0.87
N ASP A 264 -27.82 14.56 1.76
CA ASP A 264 -26.76 15.58 1.68
C ASP A 264 -25.36 14.92 1.68
N THR A 265 -25.15 13.93 2.56
CA THR A 265 -23.88 13.22 2.67
C THR A 265 -23.57 12.36 1.43
N ILE A 266 -24.53 11.61 0.90
CA ILE A 266 -24.33 10.79 -0.30
C ILE A 266 -24.09 11.65 -1.54
N ILE A 267 -24.78 12.80 -1.66
CA ILE A 267 -24.55 13.75 -2.76
C ILE A 267 -23.13 14.30 -2.72
N SER A 268 -22.66 14.71 -1.54
CA SER A 268 -21.29 15.20 -1.34
C SER A 268 -20.26 14.17 -1.80
N LEU A 269 -20.43 12.92 -1.36
CA LEU A 269 -19.58 11.80 -1.73
C LEU A 269 -19.57 11.50 -3.24
N ILE A 270 -20.75 11.38 -3.86
CA ILE A 270 -20.86 11.11 -5.31
C ILE A 270 -20.11 12.19 -6.08
N ASN A 271 -20.17 13.46 -5.66
CA ASN A 271 -19.44 14.54 -6.31
C ASN A 271 -17.91 14.44 -6.12
N ALA A 272 -17.44 13.91 -4.99
CA ALA A 272 -16.04 13.75 -4.67
C ALA A 272 -15.37 12.54 -5.37
N THR A 273 -16.14 11.59 -5.91
CA THR A 273 -15.62 10.30 -6.39
C THR A 273 -15.97 10.03 -7.87
N PRO A 274 -15.29 10.67 -8.84
CA PRO A 274 -15.66 10.55 -10.25
C PRO A 274 -15.29 9.22 -10.93
N GLY A 275 -14.34 8.46 -10.37
CA GLY A 275 -13.81 7.19 -10.91
C GLY A 275 -14.65 5.93 -10.63
N VAL A 276 -15.85 6.08 -10.06
CA VAL A 276 -16.74 4.96 -9.67
C VAL A 276 -18.04 4.99 -10.48
N ASP A 277 -18.62 3.83 -10.75
CA ASP A 277 -19.94 3.69 -11.38
C ASP A 277 -21.00 3.48 -10.30
N PHE A 278 -21.90 4.44 -10.13
CA PHE A 278 -22.92 4.41 -9.08
C PHE A 278 -24.29 3.96 -9.60
N GLY A 279 -24.99 3.17 -8.78
CA GLY A 279 -26.42 2.91 -8.85
C GLY A 279 -27.10 3.17 -7.50
N LEU A 280 -28.43 3.21 -7.51
CA LEU A 280 -29.24 3.46 -6.32
C LEU A 280 -30.46 2.55 -6.27
N GLN A 281 -30.61 1.88 -5.14
CA GLN A 281 -31.76 1.07 -4.76
C GLN A 281 -32.44 1.68 -3.52
N VAL A 282 -33.75 1.54 -3.43
CA VAL A 282 -34.55 1.90 -2.27
C VAL A 282 -35.52 0.78 -1.91
N PHE A 283 -36.07 0.78 -0.70
CA PHE A 283 -37.00 -0.24 -0.20
C PHE A 283 -38.41 -0.07 -0.76
N ASN A 284 -39.18 -1.15 -0.74
CA ASN A 284 -40.60 -1.21 -1.07
C ASN A 284 -41.48 -1.31 0.19
N PHE A 285 -42.80 -1.26 -0.02
CA PHE A 285 -43.82 -1.22 1.03
C PHE A 285 -44.22 -2.58 1.58
N ASN A 286 -43.73 -3.70 1.03
CA ASN A 286 -43.97 -5.08 1.51
C ASN A 286 -45.38 -5.28 2.07
N SER A 287 -46.39 -5.11 1.22
CA SER A 287 -47.79 -5.07 1.64
C SER A 287 -48.48 -6.41 1.37
N SER A 288 -49.06 -6.98 2.42
CA SER A 288 -49.77 -8.28 2.38
C SER A 288 -51.01 -8.34 1.45
N TRP A 289 -51.27 -7.28 0.68
CA TRP A 289 -52.42 -7.14 -0.23
C TRP A 289 -52.01 -7.12 -1.71
N ARG A 290 -50.71 -7.13 -2.03
CA ARG A 290 -50.18 -7.14 -3.40
C ARG A 290 -49.00 -8.10 -3.47
N ASP A 291 -49.15 -9.19 -4.22
CA ASP A 291 -48.19 -10.30 -4.29
C ASP A 291 -46.85 -9.95 -5.02
N ASP A 292 -46.49 -8.67 -5.16
CA ASP A 292 -45.37 -8.18 -6.00
C ASP A 292 -44.66 -6.90 -5.50
N ASP A 293 -44.79 -6.52 -4.23
CA ASP A 293 -44.15 -5.31 -3.66
C ASP A 293 -43.15 -5.58 -2.53
N ASP A 294 -42.56 -6.78 -2.48
CA ASP A 294 -41.62 -7.22 -1.44
C ASP A 294 -40.15 -6.91 -1.77
N GLY A 295 -39.38 -6.43 -0.80
CA GLY A 295 -37.94 -6.16 -0.90
C GLY A 295 -37.62 -4.74 -1.39
N GLY A 296 -36.78 -4.63 -2.42
CA GLY A 296 -36.29 -3.34 -2.92
C GLY A 296 -36.56 -3.11 -4.40
N ARG A 297 -36.38 -1.86 -4.86
CA ARG A 297 -36.40 -1.51 -6.28
C ARG A 297 -35.21 -0.63 -6.66
N ILE A 298 -34.59 -0.96 -7.79
CA ILE A 298 -33.53 -0.16 -8.39
C ILE A 298 -34.15 1.06 -9.06
N ILE A 299 -33.81 2.27 -8.59
CA ILE A 299 -34.36 3.54 -9.09
C ILE A 299 -33.37 4.31 -9.96
N ALA A 300 -32.09 3.92 -9.89
CA ALA A 300 -31.07 4.29 -10.86
C ALA A 300 -30.13 3.10 -11.06
N GLY A 301 -30.07 2.56 -12.27
CA GLY A 301 -29.11 1.51 -12.61
C GLY A 301 -27.66 2.00 -12.47
N VAL A 302 -26.76 1.09 -12.12
CA VAL A 302 -25.31 1.33 -12.08
C VAL A 302 -24.80 1.74 -13.46
N ARG A 303 -24.21 2.94 -13.54
CA ARG A 303 -23.71 3.53 -14.80
C ARG A 303 -22.47 4.38 -14.55
N GLU A 304 -21.73 4.62 -15.63
CA GLU A 304 -20.62 5.56 -15.65
C GLU A 304 -21.04 6.96 -15.16
N MET A 305 -20.30 7.54 -14.22
CA MET A 305 -20.59 8.86 -13.62
C MET A 305 -20.13 10.03 -14.49
N SER A 306 -20.60 10.06 -15.74
CA SER A 306 -20.53 11.26 -16.60
C SER A 306 -21.24 12.45 -15.93
N ALA A 307 -20.91 13.68 -16.32
CA ALA A 307 -21.56 14.89 -15.78
C ALA A 307 -23.10 14.83 -15.87
N THR A 308 -23.65 14.24 -16.94
CA THR A 308 -25.09 14.06 -17.12
C THR A 308 -25.67 13.00 -16.18
N ASN A 309 -25.04 11.83 -16.09
CA ASN A 309 -25.52 10.75 -15.22
C ASN A 309 -25.42 11.14 -13.73
N ARG A 310 -24.35 11.84 -13.35
CA ARG A 310 -24.15 12.37 -12.00
C ARG A 310 -25.27 13.35 -11.61
N ALA A 311 -25.56 14.32 -12.48
CA ALA A 311 -26.63 15.28 -12.23
C ALA A 311 -28.01 14.60 -12.10
N ALA A 312 -28.28 13.58 -12.91
CA ALA A 312 -29.52 12.79 -12.84
C ALA A 312 -29.63 11.97 -11.55
N LEU A 313 -28.52 11.35 -11.11
CA LEU A 313 -28.48 10.59 -9.86
C LEU A 313 -28.65 11.50 -8.63
N VAL A 314 -27.96 12.65 -8.60
CA VAL A 314 -28.12 13.67 -7.55
C VAL A 314 -29.56 14.17 -7.49
N MET A 315 -30.21 14.39 -8.64
CA MET A 315 -31.63 14.77 -8.68
C MET A 315 -32.55 13.68 -8.12
N THR A 316 -32.24 12.42 -8.41
CA THR A 316 -32.99 11.26 -7.91
C THR A 316 -32.88 11.14 -6.39
N ILE A 317 -31.66 11.30 -5.84
CA ILE A 317 -31.40 11.28 -4.40
C ILE A 317 -32.14 12.41 -3.68
N ASN A 318 -32.07 13.64 -4.22
CA ASN A 318 -32.79 14.79 -3.66
C ASN A 318 -34.32 14.56 -3.56
N GLY A 319 -34.88 13.76 -4.47
CA GLY A 319 -36.31 13.47 -4.56
C GLY A 319 -36.80 12.26 -3.75
N LEU A 320 -35.93 11.62 -2.95
CA LEU A 320 -36.35 10.50 -2.10
C LEU A 320 -37.36 10.95 -1.04
N ALA A 321 -38.12 10.03 -0.46
CA ALA A 321 -39.05 10.30 0.62
C ALA A 321 -39.16 9.08 1.53
N ALA A 322 -39.27 9.32 2.83
CA ALA A 322 -39.31 8.30 3.86
C ALA A 322 -40.74 7.76 4.04
N THR A 323 -41.03 6.62 3.42
CA THR A 323 -42.40 6.14 3.23
C THR A 323 -42.58 4.64 3.38
N THR A 324 -41.52 3.81 3.35
CA THR A 324 -41.64 2.35 3.19
C THR A 324 -41.38 1.56 4.49
N TRP A 325 -41.25 0.22 4.42
CA TRP A 325 -40.69 -0.58 5.52
C TRP A 325 -39.18 -0.78 5.33
N THR A 326 -38.57 -1.62 6.16
CA THR A 326 -37.12 -1.91 6.19
C THR A 326 -36.82 -3.38 5.82
N PRO A 327 -37.15 -3.86 4.60
CA PRO A 327 -36.92 -5.24 4.20
C PRO A 327 -35.47 -5.48 3.75
N LEU A 328 -34.53 -5.51 4.70
CA LEU A 328 -33.09 -5.52 4.43
C LEU A 328 -32.63 -6.76 3.65
N CYS A 329 -32.96 -7.97 4.11
CA CYS A 329 -32.56 -9.22 3.46
C CYS A 329 -33.16 -9.33 2.06
N GLU A 330 -34.45 -9.02 1.92
CA GLU A 330 -35.14 -9.10 0.64
C GLU A 330 -34.65 -8.04 -0.35
N SER A 331 -34.31 -6.85 0.14
CA SER A 331 -33.69 -5.81 -0.67
C SER A 331 -32.29 -6.22 -1.13
N LEU A 332 -31.48 -6.79 -0.25
CA LEU A 332 -30.18 -7.34 -0.65
C LEU A 332 -30.34 -8.48 -1.66
N PHE A 333 -31.40 -9.29 -1.54
CA PHE A 333 -31.72 -10.34 -2.49
C PHE A 333 -32.15 -9.79 -3.87
N GLU A 334 -32.94 -8.71 -3.92
CA GLU A 334 -33.26 -8.06 -5.20
C GLU A 334 -32.00 -7.39 -5.82
N ALA A 335 -31.11 -6.84 -4.98
CA ALA A 335 -29.82 -6.32 -5.43
C ALA A 335 -28.95 -7.44 -6.06
N TYR A 336 -28.88 -8.60 -5.42
CA TYR A 336 -28.29 -9.83 -5.98
C TYR A 336 -28.86 -10.12 -7.37
N ARG A 337 -30.19 -10.14 -7.51
CA ARG A 337 -30.84 -10.41 -8.80
C ARG A 337 -30.52 -9.39 -9.87
N TYR A 338 -30.39 -8.11 -9.49
CA TYR A 338 -29.96 -7.06 -10.42
C TYR A 338 -28.56 -7.34 -10.96
N PHE A 339 -27.59 -7.66 -10.09
CA PHE A 339 -26.25 -8.02 -10.51
C PHE A 339 -26.19 -9.37 -11.26
N ALA A 340 -27.03 -10.34 -10.89
CA ALA A 340 -27.13 -11.64 -11.59
C ALA A 340 -27.83 -11.56 -12.96
N GLY A 341 -28.49 -10.44 -13.28
CA GLY A 341 -29.29 -10.32 -14.50
C GLY A 341 -30.55 -11.19 -14.49
N ASP A 342 -31.08 -11.45 -13.29
CA ASP A 342 -32.12 -12.43 -13.06
C ASP A 342 -33.53 -11.86 -13.15
N ARG A 343 -34.54 -12.72 -12.93
CA ARG A 343 -35.94 -12.30 -12.99
C ARG A 343 -36.22 -11.24 -11.93
N VAL A 344 -36.82 -10.13 -12.32
CA VAL A 344 -37.30 -9.09 -11.40
C VAL A 344 -38.42 -9.67 -10.54
N LEU A 345 -38.32 -9.55 -9.22
CA LEU A 345 -39.41 -9.88 -8.28
C LEU A 345 -40.09 -8.59 -7.85
N GLY A 346 -39.75 -8.05 -6.68
CA GLY A 346 -40.32 -6.81 -6.14
C GLY A 346 -39.87 -5.53 -6.86
N GLY A 347 -38.89 -5.62 -7.77
CA GLY A 347 -38.42 -4.47 -8.53
C GLY A 347 -39.42 -3.92 -9.56
N PHE A 348 -40.47 -4.67 -9.93
CA PHE A 348 -41.45 -4.26 -10.94
C PHE A 348 -42.82 -3.96 -10.32
N ASN A 349 -43.01 -2.74 -9.82
CA ASN A 349 -44.34 -2.19 -9.66
C ASN A 349 -44.60 -1.22 -10.82
N GLY A 350 -45.62 -1.48 -11.64
CA GLY A 350 -45.99 -0.74 -12.84
C GLY A 350 -46.32 0.75 -12.64
N GLY A 351 -45.34 1.54 -12.20
CA GLY A 351 -45.38 2.99 -12.06
C GLY A 351 -46.12 3.54 -10.84
N SER A 352 -46.47 2.73 -9.84
CA SER A 352 -47.30 3.20 -8.70
C SER A 352 -46.53 3.63 -7.44
N LEU A 353 -45.25 3.25 -7.30
CA LEU A 353 -44.37 3.69 -6.22
C LEU A 353 -43.49 4.86 -6.66
N ALA A 354 -43.26 5.83 -5.77
CA ALA A 354 -42.42 6.99 -6.01
C ALA A 354 -41.16 6.95 -5.12
N PRO A 355 -39.95 7.13 -5.67
CA PRO A 355 -39.63 7.22 -7.10
C PRO A 355 -39.85 5.87 -7.83
N PRO A 356 -40.19 5.89 -9.14
CA PRO A 356 -40.41 4.67 -9.91
C PRO A 356 -39.09 3.91 -10.15
N ALA A 357 -39.20 2.59 -10.36
CA ALA A 357 -38.05 1.77 -10.74
C ALA A 357 -37.47 2.20 -12.11
N ASP A 358 -36.16 2.06 -12.27
CA ASP A 358 -35.47 2.30 -13.54
C ASP A 358 -35.80 1.19 -14.54
N THR A 359 -36.79 1.43 -15.40
CA THR A 359 -37.19 0.44 -16.40
C THR A 359 -36.16 0.22 -17.52
N SER A 360 -35.15 1.09 -17.65
CA SER A 360 -34.16 0.97 -18.73
C SER A 360 -33.10 -0.10 -18.46
N ILE A 361 -33.00 -0.60 -17.23
CA ILE A 361 -32.19 -1.77 -16.85
C ILE A 361 -33.01 -3.07 -16.86
N MET A 362 -34.18 -3.11 -17.51
CA MET A 362 -35.04 -4.29 -17.55
C MET A 362 -35.32 -4.72 -19.00
N ASN A 363 -35.34 -6.03 -19.24
CA ASN A 363 -35.73 -6.62 -20.52
C ASN A 363 -36.52 -7.92 -20.29
N ASN A 364 -37.74 -8.03 -20.82
CA ASN A 364 -38.61 -9.21 -20.66
C ASN A 364 -38.72 -9.72 -19.21
N SER A 365 -38.94 -8.80 -18.25
CA SER A 365 -39.04 -9.10 -16.81
C SER A 365 -37.77 -9.69 -16.17
N ARG A 366 -36.60 -9.48 -16.79
CA ARG A 366 -35.28 -9.73 -16.21
C ARG A 366 -34.47 -8.44 -16.13
N TYR A 367 -33.56 -8.38 -15.16
CA TYR A 367 -32.57 -7.31 -15.08
C TYR A 367 -31.52 -7.43 -16.18
N GLN A 368 -31.07 -6.28 -16.67
CA GLN A 368 -29.83 -6.15 -17.42
C GLN A 368 -28.73 -5.96 -16.39
N SER A 369 -27.94 -7.01 -16.16
CA SER A 369 -26.83 -6.95 -15.22
C SER A 369 -25.86 -5.84 -15.61
N PRO A 370 -25.41 -5.00 -14.65
CA PRO A 370 -24.35 -4.05 -14.90
C PRO A 370 -22.98 -4.75 -15.00
N MET A 371 -22.85 -5.97 -14.47
CA MET A 371 -21.57 -6.68 -14.39
C MET A 371 -20.95 -6.85 -15.77
N ARG A 372 -19.64 -6.66 -15.83
CA ARG A 372 -18.84 -6.80 -17.05
C ARG A 372 -18.04 -8.09 -16.99
N SER A 373 -17.80 -8.70 -18.15
CA SER A 373 -16.77 -9.73 -18.23
C SER A 373 -15.44 -9.16 -17.75
N CYS A 374 -14.65 -9.96 -17.02
CA CYS A 374 -13.35 -9.57 -16.47
C CYS A 374 -13.41 -8.61 -15.25
N GLN A 375 -14.59 -8.19 -14.80
CA GLN A 375 -14.75 -7.44 -13.54
C GLN A 375 -15.04 -8.43 -12.40
N LYS A 376 -14.05 -8.66 -11.53
CA LYS A 376 -14.13 -9.69 -10.47
C LYS A 376 -15.09 -9.32 -9.34
N GLN A 377 -15.16 -8.05 -8.99
CA GLN A 377 -15.91 -7.57 -7.82
C GLN A 377 -16.85 -6.43 -8.20
N SER A 378 -18.06 -6.48 -7.64
CA SER A 378 -18.96 -5.34 -7.51
C SER A 378 -19.22 -5.09 -6.04
N TYR A 379 -19.79 -3.94 -5.70
CA TYR A 379 -19.93 -3.51 -4.33
C TYR A 379 -21.37 -3.10 -4.03
N ILE A 380 -21.86 -3.49 -2.87
CA ILE A 380 -23.13 -3.02 -2.32
C ILE A 380 -22.83 -2.27 -1.03
N ILE A 381 -23.38 -1.07 -0.89
CA ILE A 381 -23.34 -0.30 0.37
C ILE A 381 -24.78 -0.22 0.88
N VAL A 382 -25.09 -0.95 1.95
CA VAL A 382 -26.39 -0.89 2.64
C VAL A 382 -26.34 0.21 3.67
N ILE A 383 -27.21 1.22 3.55
CA ILE A 383 -27.34 2.32 4.50
C ILE A 383 -28.74 2.26 5.08
N THR A 384 -28.86 2.01 6.37
CA THR A 384 -30.16 1.83 7.04
C THR A 384 -30.18 2.42 8.44
N ASP A 385 -31.38 2.82 8.90
CA ASP A 385 -31.58 3.46 10.19
C ASP A 385 -32.18 2.58 11.28
N GLY A 386 -32.27 1.26 11.04
CA GLY A 386 -32.79 0.33 12.04
C GLY A 386 -32.90 -1.11 11.58
N GLU A 387 -33.55 -1.90 12.44
CA GLU A 387 -33.76 -3.34 12.26
C GLU A 387 -34.62 -3.67 11.04
N PRO A 388 -34.43 -4.87 10.45
CA PRO A 388 -35.31 -5.33 9.38
C PRO A 388 -36.77 -5.43 9.84
N THR A 389 -37.69 -4.89 9.05
CA THR A 389 -39.13 -5.03 9.24
C THR A 389 -39.79 -5.54 7.96
N TYR A 390 -40.70 -6.52 8.10
CA TYR A 390 -41.31 -7.25 6.97
C TYR A 390 -40.26 -7.88 6.03
N ASP A 391 -39.34 -8.66 6.60
CA ASP A 391 -38.13 -9.16 5.91
C ASP A 391 -38.07 -10.70 5.80
N ASN A 392 -39.20 -11.39 5.62
CA ASN A 392 -39.24 -12.87 5.62
C ASN A 392 -40.02 -13.47 4.43
N ASP A 393 -40.59 -12.67 3.55
CA ASP A 393 -41.43 -13.13 2.43
C ASP A 393 -40.60 -13.91 1.39
N TYR A 394 -39.31 -13.60 1.25
CA TYR A 394 -38.38 -14.36 0.39
C TYR A 394 -37.62 -15.49 1.08
N ASP A 395 -37.80 -15.77 2.39
CA ASP A 395 -37.06 -16.81 3.12
C ASP A 395 -37.12 -18.19 2.45
N SER A 396 -38.32 -18.58 2.01
CA SER A 396 -38.53 -19.87 1.35
C SER A 396 -37.82 -19.92 -0.02
N LEU A 397 -37.80 -18.79 -0.72
CA LEU A 397 -37.17 -18.65 -2.03
C LEU A 397 -35.64 -18.64 -1.89
N LEU A 398 -35.10 -17.84 -0.97
CA LEU A 398 -33.69 -17.77 -0.59
C LEU A 398 -33.11 -19.15 -0.28
N ARG A 399 -33.78 -19.94 0.56
CA ARG A 399 -33.35 -21.30 0.89
C ARG A 399 -33.38 -22.25 -0.29
N SER A 400 -34.33 -22.06 -1.23
CA SER A 400 -34.46 -22.92 -2.40
C SER A 400 -33.50 -22.54 -3.54
N GLU A 401 -33.26 -21.25 -3.75
CA GLU A 401 -32.52 -20.71 -4.89
C GLU A 401 -31.04 -20.57 -4.57
N LEU A 402 -30.71 -19.99 -3.42
CA LEU A 402 -29.33 -19.83 -2.96
C LEU A 402 -28.83 -21.06 -2.17
N SER A 403 -29.71 -22.03 -1.91
CA SER A 403 -29.43 -23.22 -1.09
C SER A 403 -29.01 -22.88 0.35
N LEU A 404 -29.51 -21.78 0.91
CA LEU A 404 -29.23 -21.37 2.30
C LEU A 404 -29.86 -22.33 3.31
N LYS A 405 -29.12 -22.59 4.39
CA LYS A 405 -29.53 -23.41 5.53
C LYS A 405 -30.01 -22.53 6.67
N THR A 406 -30.77 -23.09 7.61
CA THR A 406 -31.20 -22.37 8.81
C THR A 406 -30.01 -21.89 9.66
N SER A 407 -28.84 -22.53 9.56
CA SER A 407 -27.58 -22.09 10.19
C SER A 407 -27.01 -20.80 9.62
N ASP A 408 -27.46 -20.39 8.44
CA ASP A 408 -26.93 -19.23 7.72
C ASP A 408 -27.68 -17.95 8.14
N ARG A 409 -28.67 -18.07 9.03
CA ARG A 409 -29.32 -16.95 9.69
C ARG A 409 -28.45 -16.41 10.82
N PHE A 410 -28.48 -15.10 10.99
CA PHE A 410 -28.03 -14.42 12.19
C PHE A 410 -29.16 -13.51 12.64
N ASP A 411 -29.44 -13.50 13.94
CA ASP A 411 -30.53 -12.72 14.54
C ASP A 411 -31.87 -12.81 13.76
N ASP A 412 -32.27 -14.06 13.46
CA ASP A 412 -33.47 -14.37 12.70
C ASP A 412 -33.55 -13.81 11.25
N SER A 413 -32.50 -13.21 10.70
CA SER A 413 -32.44 -12.76 9.29
C SER A 413 -31.46 -13.60 8.45
N TYR A 414 -31.79 -13.80 7.17
CA TYR A 414 -30.89 -14.40 6.18
C TYR A 414 -29.90 -13.39 5.58
N LEU A 415 -29.94 -12.12 5.98
CA LEU A 415 -29.14 -11.04 5.41
C LEU A 415 -27.63 -11.37 5.35
N PRO A 416 -26.95 -11.86 6.42
CA PRO A 416 -25.55 -12.25 6.32
C PRO A 416 -25.32 -13.47 5.43
N GLY A 417 -26.25 -14.43 5.40
CA GLY A 417 -26.16 -15.60 4.55
C GLY A 417 -26.26 -15.25 3.05
N VAL A 418 -27.07 -14.24 2.70
CA VAL A 418 -27.13 -13.69 1.34
C VAL A 418 -25.83 -12.97 0.99
N ALA A 419 -25.31 -12.12 1.88
CA ALA A 419 -24.03 -11.43 1.68
C ALA A 419 -22.86 -12.42 1.50
N GLU A 420 -22.78 -13.45 2.36
CA GLU A 420 -21.81 -14.54 2.26
C GLU A 420 -21.92 -15.27 0.92
N TRP A 421 -23.14 -15.57 0.49
CA TRP A 421 -23.39 -16.25 -0.78
C TRP A 421 -22.86 -15.41 -1.95
N MET A 422 -23.18 -14.12 -1.99
CA MET A 422 -22.72 -13.24 -3.08
C MET A 422 -21.20 -13.04 -3.07
N GLN A 423 -20.56 -13.15 -1.91
CA GLN A 423 -19.12 -12.97 -1.79
C GLN A 423 -18.32 -14.25 -2.07
N THR A 424 -18.90 -15.42 -1.87
CA THR A 424 -18.22 -16.72 -2.01
C THR A 424 -18.60 -17.48 -3.28
N ARG A 425 -19.54 -16.96 -4.07
CA ARG A 425 -20.05 -17.62 -5.28
C ARG A 425 -20.17 -16.64 -6.44
N ASP A 426 -20.11 -17.22 -7.62
CA ASP A 426 -20.31 -16.50 -8.87
C ASP A 426 -21.77 -16.05 -9.01
N VAL A 427 -21.99 -14.74 -8.94
CA VAL A 427 -23.30 -14.10 -8.99
C VAL A 427 -23.88 -14.14 -10.41
N ASN A 428 -23.06 -14.08 -11.45
CA ASN A 428 -23.53 -14.05 -12.84
C ASN A 428 -22.79 -15.06 -13.74
N PRO A 429 -23.24 -16.33 -13.77
CA PRO A 429 -22.56 -17.39 -14.51
C PRO A 429 -22.63 -17.24 -16.05
N ASP A 430 -23.40 -16.28 -16.57
CA ASP A 430 -23.46 -15.98 -18.01
C ASP A 430 -22.25 -15.14 -18.47
N LEU A 431 -21.49 -14.57 -17.53
CA LEU A 431 -20.28 -13.81 -17.79
C LEU A 431 -19.02 -14.67 -17.60
N LEU A 432 -17.90 -14.18 -18.13
CA LEU A 432 -16.63 -14.89 -18.08
C LEU A 432 -15.88 -14.57 -16.78
N GLY A 433 -15.62 -15.59 -15.97
CA GLY A 433 -14.95 -15.49 -14.66
C GLY A 433 -15.94 -15.68 -13.51
N GLN A 434 -15.50 -15.64 -12.26
CA GLN A 434 -16.41 -15.53 -11.12
C GLN A 434 -16.64 -14.06 -10.79
N GLN A 435 -17.90 -13.65 -10.64
CA GLN A 435 -18.26 -12.30 -10.25
C GLN A 435 -18.83 -12.34 -8.83
N ASN A 436 -18.09 -11.76 -7.89
CA ASN A 436 -18.50 -11.73 -6.49
C ASN A 436 -18.94 -10.31 -6.11
N ILE A 437 -19.69 -10.18 -5.02
CA ILE A 437 -20.11 -8.88 -4.49
C ILE A 437 -19.63 -8.71 -3.05
N VAL A 438 -18.90 -7.64 -2.81
CA VAL A 438 -18.51 -7.20 -1.48
C VAL A 438 -19.63 -6.32 -0.89
N THR A 439 -20.08 -6.65 0.31
CA THR A 439 -21.18 -5.92 0.97
C THR A 439 -20.65 -5.13 2.16
N TYR A 440 -20.78 -3.80 2.08
CA TYR A 440 -20.57 -2.87 3.18
C TYR A 440 -21.91 -2.50 3.81
N THR A 441 -21.91 -2.23 5.11
CA THR A 441 -23.11 -1.83 5.82
C THR A 441 -22.85 -0.61 6.68
N ILE A 442 -23.77 0.34 6.67
CA ILE A 442 -23.74 1.54 7.50
C ILE A 442 -25.02 1.59 8.32
N GLY A 443 -24.86 1.53 9.65
CA GLY A 443 -25.93 1.81 10.59
C GLY A 443 -26.02 3.31 10.80
N PHE A 444 -27.06 3.95 10.25
CA PHE A 444 -27.24 5.39 10.26
C PHE A 444 -28.29 5.82 11.30
N SER A 445 -27.95 6.71 12.22
CA SER A 445 -28.74 7.11 13.41
C SER A 445 -28.68 6.15 14.60
N GLN A 446 -29.17 6.59 15.76
CA GLN A 446 -29.29 5.76 16.97
C GLN A 446 -30.24 4.58 16.80
N GLY A 447 -31.22 4.66 15.88
CA GLY A 447 -32.11 3.54 15.61
C GLY A 447 -31.41 2.33 15.00
N ALA A 448 -30.22 2.53 14.43
CA ALA A 448 -29.43 1.47 13.82
C ALA A 448 -28.63 0.64 14.83
N ASP A 449 -28.54 1.06 16.10
CA ASP A 449 -27.81 0.33 17.15
C ASP A 449 -28.41 -1.06 17.38
N ASP A 450 -29.74 -1.17 17.30
CA ASP A 450 -30.45 -2.45 17.44
C ASP A 450 -30.14 -3.41 16.26
N ALA A 451 -29.82 -2.87 15.08
CA ALA A 451 -29.43 -3.65 13.90
C ALA A 451 -27.90 -3.86 13.79
N ALA A 452 -27.09 -3.28 14.68
CA ALA A 452 -25.65 -3.18 14.50
C ALA A 452 -24.96 -4.55 14.43
N ASP A 453 -25.35 -5.49 15.30
CA ASP A 453 -24.78 -6.85 15.29
C ASP A 453 -25.12 -7.58 13.98
N LEU A 454 -26.35 -7.43 13.48
CA LEU A 454 -26.78 -8.02 12.21
C LEU A 454 -26.02 -7.41 11.02
N LEU A 455 -25.86 -6.08 10.99
CA LEU A 455 -25.14 -5.38 9.94
C LEU A 455 -23.63 -5.70 9.98
N ALA A 456 -23.02 -5.74 11.16
CA ALA A 456 -21.63 -6.15 11.35
C ALA A 456 -21.37 -7.58 10.88
N GLU A 457 -22.24 -8.53 11.24
CA GLU A 457 -22.14 -9.89 10.75
C GLU A 457 -22.35 -9.95 9.22
N THR A 458 -23.28 -9.16 8.68
CA THR A 458 -23.52 -9.06 7.25
C THR A 458 -22.29 -8.58 6.48
N ALA A 459 -21.68 -7.48 6.93
CA ALA A 459 -20.48 -6.96 6.28
C ALA A 459 -19.31 -7.94 6.39
N THR A 460 -19.09 -8.50 7.59
CA THR A 460 -18.01 -9.48 7.84
C THR A 460 -18.12 -10.68 6.90
N ARG A 461 -19.30 -11.28 6.78
CA ARG A 461 -19.51 -12.41 5.86
C ARG A 461 -19.56 -12.00 4.39
N GLY A 462 -20.03 -10.78 4.12
CA GLY A 462 -20.02 -10.16 2.80
C GLY A 462 -18.66 -9.66 2.34
N GLY A 463 -17.58 -9.86 3.11
CA GLY A 463 -16.22 -9.45 2.78
C GLY A 463 -15.93 -7.95 2.89
N GLY A 464 -16.85 -7.17 3.46
CA GLY A 464 -16.72 -5.73 3.70
C GLY A 464 -16.61 -5.40 5.19
N GLN A 465 -16.81 -4.13 5.53
CA GLN A 465 -16.78 -3.62 6.90
C GLN A 465 -18.10 -2.93 7.30
N TYR A 466 -18.41 -2.97 8.59
CA TYR A 466 -19.53 -2.24 9.17
C TYR A 466 -19.07 -0.90 9.74
N TYR A 467 -19.87 0.13 9.50
CA TYR A 467 -19.63 1.47 10.02
C TYR A 467 -20.86 1.98 10.75
N ALA A 468 -20.67 2.48 11.97
CA ALA A 468 -21.70 3.17 12.72
C ALA A 468 -21.63 4.67 12.44
N ALA A 469 -22.76 5.25 12.03
CA ALA A 469 -22.88 6.65 11.63
C ALA A 469 -24.07 7.31 12.34
N SER A 470 -23.85 7.83 13.55
CA SER A 470 -24.92 8.47 14.33
C SER A 470 -25.27 9.89 13.86
N ASP A 471 -24.45 10.52 13.01
CA ASP A 471 -24.67 11.86 12.47
C ASP A 471 -24.13 12.03 11.03
N ALA A 472 -24.34 13.21 10.46
CA ALA A 472 -23.94 13.57 9.10
C ALA A 472 -22.42 13.43 8.85
N LEU A 473 -21.59 13.79 9.84
CA LEU A 473 -20.14 13.78 9.72
C LEU A 473 -19.59 12.36 9.84
N ALA A 474 -20.13 11.57 10.77
CA ALA A 474 -19.79 10.15 10.91
C ALA A 474 -20.17 9.36 9.64
N LEU A 475 -21.32 9.66 9.04
CA LEU A 475 -21.72 9.08 7.76
C LEU A 475 -20.74 9.45 6.64
N GLN A 476 -20.25 10.70 6.60
CA GLN A 476 -19.28 11.16 5.61
C GLN A 476 -17.93 10.44 5.75
N GLY A 477 -17.40 10.35 6.97
CA GLY A 477 -16.12 9.66 7.22
C GLY A 477 -16.18 8.16 6.91
N SER A 478 -17.28 7.50 7.29
CA SER A 478 -17.53 6.08 7.00
C SER A 478 -17.53 5.81 5.50
N LEU A 479 -18.24 6.65 4.74
CA LEU A 479 -18.27 6.52 3.29
C LEU A 479 -16.88 6.77 2.68
N GLN A 480 -16.14 7.80 3.09
CA GLN A 480 -14.78 8.05 2.59
C GLN A 480 -13.86 6.83 2.75
N GLN A 481 -13.90 6.18 3.91
CA GLN A 481 -13.10 4.99 4.19
C GLN A 481 -13.48 3.81 3.28
N ILE A 482 -14.78 3.56 3.08
CA ILE A 482 -15.26 2.51 2.16
C ILE A 482 -14.70 2.70 0.75
N PHE A 483 -14.69 3.94 0.21
CA PHE A 483 -14.19 4.16 -1.14
C PHE A 483 -12.68 4.06 -1.27
N SER A 484 -11.91 4.37 -0.23
CA SER A 484 -10.47 4.11 -0.20
C SER A 484 -10.18 2.61 -0.33
N GLU A 485 -10.95 1.76 0.35
CA GLU A 485 -10.81 0.30 0.26
C GLU A 485 -11.24 -0.25 -1.11
N ILE A 486 -12.37 0.23 -1.65
CA ILE A 486 -12.91 -0.20 -2.95
C ILE A 486 -11.94 0.06 -4.12
N LEU A 487 -11.03 1.02 -3.98
CA LEU A 487 -10.09 1.44 -5.04
C LEU A 487 -8.75 0.69 -5.02
N ALA A 488 -8.46 -0.16 -4.03
CA ALA A 488 -7.21 -0.92 -3.93
C ALA A 488 -7.26 -2.23 -4.76
N VAL A 489 -6.22 -2.55 -5.56
CA VAL A 489 -6.19 -3.74 -6.44
C VAL A 489 -4.85 -4.49 -6.37
N ASN A 490 -4.90 -5.83 -6.30
CA ASN A 490 -3.73 -6.73 -6.36
C ASN A 490 -2.99 -6.60 -7.71
N ALA A 491 -1.65 -6.53 -7.68
CA ALA A 491 -0.82 -6.24 -8.85
C ALA A 491 0.22 -7.33 -9.16
N THR A 492 0.43 -7.60 -10.46
CA THR A 492 1.52 -8.45 -10.97
C THR A 492 2.10 -7.81 -12.24
N PHE A 493 3.28 -7.21 -12.16
CA PHE A 493 3.91 -6.51 -13.29
C PHE A 493 5.32 -7.01 -13.64
N THR A 494 5.86 -7.98 -12.87
CA THR A 494 7.10 -8.65 -13.19
C THR A 494 6.86 -9.85 -14.11
N ALA A 495 7.76 -10.07 -15.06
CA ALA A 495 7.68 -11.22 -15.95
C ALA A 495 7.88 -12.51 -15.12
N PRO A 496 7.08 -13.57 -15.37
CA PRO A 496 7.24 -14.83 -14.66
C PRO A 496 8.59 -15.48 -15.01
N ALA A 497 9.19 -16.18 -14.05
CA ALA A 497 10.45 -16.88 -14.23
C ALA A 497 10.23 -18.35 -14.54
N ILE A 498 11.07 -18.90 -15.41
CA ILE A 498 11.08 -20.32 -15.75
C ILE A 498 12.51 -20.81 -15.59
N ALA A 499 12.71 -21.90 -14.86
CA ALA A 499 14.02 -22.51 -14.74
C ALA A 499 14.36 -23.29 -16.03
N ALA A 500 15.58 -23.13 -16.56
CA ALA A 500 16.07 -24.00 -17.62
C ALA A 500 16.48 -25.36 -17.02
N ASN A 501 16.22 -26.45 -17.75
CA ASN A 501 16.71 -27.75 -17.36
C ASN A 501 18.22 -27.80 -17.52
N SER A 502 18.95 -28.19 -16.47
CA SER A 502 20.41 -28.21 -16.48
C SER A 502 20.99 -29.32 -17.36
N TYR A 503 20.26 -30.42 -17.60
CA TYR A 503 20.68 -31.54 -18.47
C TYR A 503 20.45 -31.24 -19.96
N ASP A 504 19.39 -30.49 -20.27
CA ASP A 504 19.08 -30.02 -21.62
C ASP A 504 18.68 -28.55 -21.55
N ARG A 505 19.65 -27.66 -21.76
CA ARG A 505 19.46 -26.20 -21.73
C ARG A 505 18.54 -25.69 -22.85
N THR A 506 18.10 -26.56 -23.77
CA THR A 506 17.06 -26.26 -24.76
C THR A 506 15.64 -26.58 -24.27
N GLN A 507 15.50 -27.25 -23.13
CA GLN A 507 14.23 -27.53 -22.46
C GLN A 507 14.11 -26.71 -21.18
N THR A 508 12.95 -26.08 -20.99
CA THR A 508 12.59 -25.47 -19.71
C THR A 508 12.07 -26.53 -18.75
N LEU A 509 12.35 -26.41 -17.46
CA LEU A 509 11.60 -27.12 -16.43
C LEU A 509 10.12 -26.74 -16.52
N ASP A 510 9.25 -27.61 -16.03
CA ASP A 510 7.81 -27.41 -16.07
C ASP A 510 7.32 -26.38 -15.04
N ALA A 511 8.19 -25.80 -14.20
CA ALA A 511 7.81 -24.81 -13.19
C ALA A 511 7.84 -23.37 -13.70
N ILE A 512 6.81 -22.59 -13.35
CA ILE A 512 6.73 -21.14 -13.57
C ILE A 512 6.58 -20.43 -12.22
N TYR A 513 7.39 -19.41 -11.96
CA TYR A 513 7.37 -18.64 -10.72
C TYR A 513 6.85 -17.21 -10.97
N TYR A 514 5.89 -16.78 -10.16
CA TYR A 514 5.25 -15.46 -10.22
C TYR A 514 5.57 -14.67 -8.96
N ALA A 515 6.27 -13.56 -9.11
CA ALA A 515 6.43 -12.55 -8.08
C ALA A 515 5.20 -11.62 -8.09
N MET A 516 4.70 -11.29 -6.89
CA MET A 516 3.45 -10.56 -6.73
C MET A 516 3.53 -9.58 -5.56
N PHE A 517 2.75 -8.51 -5.59
CA PHE A 517 2.68 -7.54 -4.50
C PHE A 517 1.32 -6.87 -4.34
N LEU A 518 1.05 -6.36 -3.15
CA LEU A 518 -0.16 -5.65 -2.77
C LEU A 518 0.19 -4.18 -2.46
N PRO A 519 -0.24 -3.24 -3.33
CA PRO A 519 -0.11 -1.80 -3.08
C PRO A 519 -0.80 -1.31 -1.80
N SER A 520 -0.23 -0.27 -1.20
CA SER A 520 -0.77 0.44 -0.02
C SER A 520 -0.45 1.94 -0.12
N ASP A 521 -1.15 2.77 0.66
CA ASP A 521 -0.84 4.20 0.85
C ASP A 521 0.27 4.44 1.89
N ARG A 522 1.00 3.38 2.25
CA ARG A 522 2.08 3.36 3.25
C ARG A 522 3.37 2.76 2.67
N PRO A 523 4.55 2.97 3.29
CA PRO A 523 5.83 2.47 2.81
C PRO A 523 5.98 0.94 2.76
N ARG A 524 5.22 0.19 3.59
CA ARG A 524 5.40 -1.27 3.76
C ARG A 524 4.43 -2.05 2.88
N TRP A 525 4.80 -2.29 1.63
CA TRP A 525 4.02 -3.09 0.70
C TRP A 525 4.36 -4.58 0.86
N THR A 526 3.35 -5.43 0.79
CA THR A 526 3.53 -6.88 0.99
C THR A 526 3.75 -7.58 -0.35
N GLY A 527 4.68 -8.53 -0.40
CA GLY A 527 4.96 -9.37 -1.56
C GLY A 527 4.73 -10.85 -1.33
N ASN A 528 4.71 -11.62 -2.43
CA ASN A 528 4.64 -13.08 -2.42
C ASN A 528 5.30 -13.67 -3.68
N LEU A 529 5.70 -14.94 -3.62
CA LEU A 529 6.20 -15.73 -4.74
C LEU A 529 5.34 -17.00 -4.87
N LYS A 530 4.70 -17.19 -6.02
CA LYS A 530 3.84 -18.35 -6.28
C LYS A 530 4.40 -19.22 -7.39
N LYS A 531 4.16 -20.53 -7.33
CA LYS A 531 4.56 -21.50 -8.34
C LYS A 531 3.35 -22.08 -9.08
N LEU A 532 3.45 -22.18 -10.39
CA LEU A 532 2.54 -22.89 -11.29
C LEU A 532 3.33 -23.87 -12.16
N ARG A 533 2.65 -24.72 -12.93
CA ARG A 533 3.29 -25.70 -13.80
C ARG A 533 2.86 -25.56 -15.26
N ILE A 534 3.76 -25.60 -16.22
CA ILE A 534 3.45 -25.71 -17.65
C ILE A 534 3.42 -27.18 -18.08
N ASN A 535 2.34 -27.62 -18.72
CA ASN A 535 2.23 -28.97 -19.24
C ASN A 535 2.83 -29.09 -20.67
N SER A 536 2.87 -30.32 -21.20
CA SER A 536 3.38 -30.61 -22.54
C SER A 536 2.64 -29.89 -23.68
N ASP A 537 1.42 -29.42 -23.43
CA ASP A 537 0.60 -28.68 -24.40
C ASP A 537 0.82 -27.16 -24.30
N GLY A 538 1.76 -26.71 -23.45
CA GLY A 538 2.06 -25.29 -23.22
C GLY A 538 1.03 -24.56 -22.34
N ARG A 539 0.16 -25.29 -21.63
CA ARG A 539 -0.84 -24.70 -20.73
C ARG A 539 -0.30 -24.62 -19.32
N VAL A 540 -0.56 -23.49 -18.65
CA VAL A 540 -0.21 -23.27 -17.25
C VAL A 540 -1.30 -23.85 -16.36
N MET A 541 -0.89 -24.70 -15.42
CA MET A 541 -1.71 -25.56 -14.59
C MET A 541 -1.41 -25.32 -13.10
N ASP A 542 -2.44 -25.50 -12.28
CA ASP A 542 -2.40 -25.39 -10.83
C ASP A 542 -2.01 -26.74 -10.17
N LYS A 543 -2.03 -26.80 -8.83
CA LYS A 543 -1.68 -27.98 -8.03
C LYS A 543 -2.55 -29.20 -8.29
N ILE A 544 -3.78 -28.97 -8.74
CA ILE A 544 -4.79 -30.02 -8.96
C ILE A 544 -5.13 -30.18 -10.45
N ASP A 545 -4.17 -29.88 -11.33
CA ASP A 545 -4.26 -30.06 -12.79
C ASP A 545 -5.40 -29.27 -13.46
N ARG A 546 -5.76 -28.10 -12.91
CA ARG A 546 -6.67 -27.14 -13.57
C ARG A 546 -5.90 -26.02 -14.25
N SER A 547 -6.49 -25.42 -15.28
CA SER A 547 -5.90 -24.22 -15.91
C SER A 547 -5.73 -23.12 -14.86
N ALA A 548 -4.50 -22.69 -14.63
CA ALA A 548 -4.19 -21.71 -13.61
C ALA A 548 -4.29 -20.27 -14.11
N ILE A 549 -4.35 -20.06 -15.43
CA ILE A 549 -4.42 -18.74 -16.04
C ILE A 549 -5.84 -18.52 -16.60
N ASN A 550 -6.40 -17.35 -16.29
CA ASN A 550 -7.70 -16.91 -16.77
C ASN A 550 -7.59 -16.34 -18.21
N ARG A 551 -8.69 -15.82 -18.77
CA ARG A 551 -8.69 -15.31 -20.15
C ARG A 551 -7.92 -13.99 -20.29
N GLU A 552 -7.73 -13.31 -19.17
CA GLU A 552 -7.07 -12.02 -19.03
C GLU A 552 -5.54 -12.16 -18.85
N GLY A 553 -5.04 -13.40 -18.74
CA GLY A 553 -3.61 -13.69 -18.58
C GLY A 553 -3.11 -13.64 -17.13
N ALA A 554 -3.99 -13.42 -16.16
CA ALA A 554 -3.66 -13.44 -14.73
C ALA A 554 -3.88 -14.83 -14.12
N ILE A 555 -3.33 -15.06 -12.92
CA ILE A 555 -3.63 -16.26 -12.14
C ILE A 555 -5.13 -16.25 -11.81
N ALA A 556 -5.82 -17.32 -12.17
CA ALA A 556 -7.24 -17.49 -11.90
C ALA A 556 -7.48 -17.56 -10.39
N ASP A 557 -8.51 -16.89 -9.88
CA ASP A 557 -8.78 -16.82 -8.42
C ASP A 557 -9.03 -18.20 -7.81
N THR A 558 -9.62 -19.10 -8.59
CA THR A 558 -9.88 -20.48 -8.19
C THR A 558 -8.64 -21.36 -8.23
N ALA A 559 -7.52 -20.92 -8.83
CA ALA A 559 -6.32 -21.73 -8.97
C ALA A 559 -5.67 -21.94 -7.60
N CYS A 560 -5.31 -23.18 -7.30
CA CYS A 560 -4.51 -23.50 -6.12
C CYS A 560 -3.05 -23.60 -6.55
N THR A 561 -2.22 -22.60 -6.22
CA THR A 561 -0.82 -22.58 -6.63
C THR A 561 -0.03 -23.70 -5.96
N ILE A 562 1.05 -24.15 -6.59
CA ILE A 562 1.72 -25.43 -6.28
C ILE A 562 2.20 -25.49 -4.84
N TRP A 563 2.77 -24.41 -4.33
CA TRP A 563 3.34 -24.35 -2.97
C TRP A 563 2.30 -24.12 -1.88
N THR A 564 1.11 -23.65 -2.25
CA THR A 564 0.05 -23.40 -1.28
C THR A 564 -0.48 -24.72 -0.71
N SER A 565 -0.78 -24.72 0.58
CA SER A 565 -1.40 -25.89 1.20
C SER A 565 -2.83 -26.07 0.70
N LEU A 566 -3.25 -27.31 0.49
CA LEU A 566 -4.62 -27.62 0.07
C LEU A 566 -5.65 -27.06 1.06
N ASN A 567 -5.34 -27.05 2.36
CA ASN A 567 -6.22 -26.48 3.38
C ASN A 567 -6.44 -24.99 3.13
N THR A 568 -5.36 -24.22 2.92
CA THR A 568 -5.42 -22.79 2.60
C THR A 568 -6.26 -22.54 1.35
N CYS A 569 -6.02 -23.28 0.26
CA CYS A 569 -6.84 -23.17 -0.96
C CYS A 569 -8.33 -23.50 -0.71
N THR A 570 -8.64 -24.55 0.05
CA THR A 570 -10.05 -24.92 0.31
C THR A 570 -10.78 -23.98 1.27
N ARG A 571 -10.04 -23.23 2.09
CA ARG A 571 -10.60 -22.22 3.00
C ARG A 571 -10.75 -20.85 2.34
N ALA A 572 -10.00 -20.58 1.27
CA ALA A 572 -10.17 -19.40 0.45
C ALA A 572 -11.59 -19.38 -0.15
N SER A 573 -12.21 -18.21 -0.19
CA SER A 573 -13.58 -18.03 -0.70
C SER A 573 -13.72 -18.45 -2.17
N SER A 574 -12.66 -18.28 -2.97
CA SER A 574 -12.58 -18.70 -4.38
C SER A 574 -12.25 -20.20 -4.57
N GLY A 575 -11.89 -20.93 -3.50
CA GLY A 575 -11.43 -22.31 -3.58
C GLY A 575 -9.99 -22.50 -4.10
N GLY A 576 -9.22 -21.41 -4.14
CA GLY A 576 -7.79 -21.37 -4.48
C GLY A 576 -7.16 -20.10 -3.92
N ASP A 577 -5.84 -20.05 -3.79
CA ASP A 577 -5.14 -18.82 -3.39
C ASP A 577 -4.94 -17.84 -4.55
N GLY A 578 -5.09 -18.30 -5.79
CA GLY A 578 -5.20 -17.48 -6.99
C GLY A 578 -4.21 -16.31 -7.05
N ASN A 579 -4.72 -15.13 -7.40
CA ASN A 579 -3.92 -13.91 -7.48
C ASN A 579 -3.85 -13.12 -6.14
N GLU A 580 -4.29 -13.70 -5.03
CA GLU A 580 -4.24 -13.01 -3.73
C GLU A 580 -2.84 -13.06 -3.13
N VAL A 581 -2.25 -11.89 -2.88
CA VAL A 581 -0.85 -11.77 -2.44
C VAL A 581 -0.68 -12.25 -1.00
N LEU A 582 -1.63 -11.90 -0.12
CA LEU A 582 -1.58 -12.23 1.31
C LEU A 582 -1.86 -13.70 1.62
N LEU A 583 -2.13 -14.52 0.59
CA LEU A 583 -2.52 -15.92 0.75
C LEU A 583 -1.60 -16.87 -0.02
N GLY A 584 -1.19 -17.95 0.63
CA GLY A 584 -0.45 -19.05 0.02
C GLY A 584 0.97 -18.71 -0.43
N GLY A 585 1.49 -19.48 -1.38
CA GLY A 585 2.80 -19.28 -1.99
C GLY A 585 3.97 -19.42 -1.00
N ALA A 586 5.06 -18.71 -1.29
CA ALA A 586 6.22 -18.64 -0.43
C ALA A 586 5.94 -17.90 0.89
N LEU A 587 4.97 -16.98 0.90
CA LEU A 587 4.59 -16.25 2.10
C LEU A 587 4.06 -17.20 3.18
N GLU A 588 3.13 -18.11 2.85
CA GLU A 588 2.58 -19.12 3.78
C GLU A 588 3.71 -19.96 4.43
N ALA A 589 4.69 -20.39 3.64
CA ALA A 589 5.82 -21.15 4.14
C ALA A 589 6.78 -20.32 5.02
N THR A 590 6.93 -19.04 4.70
CA THR A 590 7.89 -18.15 5.39
C THR A 590 7.35 -17.70 6.75
N VAL A 591 6.08 -17.32 6.85
CA VAL A 591 5.46 -16.88 8.13
C VAL A 591 5.34 -18.01 9.15
N THR A 592 5.35 -19.27 8.70
CA THR A 592 5.31 -20.45 9.56
C THR A 592 6.69 -21.02 9.88
N ALA A 593 7.77 -20.41 9.38
CA ALA A 593 9.13 -20.85 9.62
C ALA A 593 9.55 -20.57 11.07
N THR A 594 10.18 -21.55 11.73
CA THR A 594 10.64 -21.40 13.11
C THR A 594 12.02 -20.75 13.24
N ASP A 595 12.84 -20.83 12.19
CA ASP A 595 14.23 -20.33 12.17
C ASP A 595 14.56 -19.74 10.79
N ARG A 596 14.20 -18.48 10.54
CA ARG A 596 14.58 -17.78 9.30
C ARG A 596 16.08 -17.46 9.30
N ARG A 597 16.77 -17.84 8.23
CA ARG A 597 18.20 -17.56 8.05
C ARG A 597 18.42 -16.24 7.33
N ILE A 598 18.52 -15.17 8.11
CA ILE A 598 18.83 -13.84 7.59
C ILE A 598 20.35 -13.63 7.60
N LEU A 599 20.90 -13.23 6.46
CA LEU A 599 22.32 -13.03 6.20
C LEU A 599 22.63 -11.56 5.89
N THR A 600 23.88 -11.16 6.06
CA THR A 600 24.40 -9.84 5.70
C THR A 600 25.88 -9.92 5.30
N ASN A 601 26.49 -8.78 4.99
CA ASN A 601 27.83 -8.67 4.42
C ASN A 601 28.89 -9.37 5.30
N PRO A 602 29.90 -10.03 4.67
CA PRO A 602 31.11 -10.47 5.36
C PRO A 602 31.87 -9.28 5.99
N GLN A 603 32.83 -9.58 6.87
CA GLN A 603 33.69 -8.54 7.46
C GLN A 603 34.69 -7.93 6.46
N SER A 604 35.12 -8.70 5.48
CA SER A 604 35.94 -8.23 4.35
C SER A 604 35.05 -7.81 3.19
N GLU A 605 35.60 -7.11 2.19
CA GLU A 605 34.86 -6.71 0.98
C GLU A 605 34.26 -7.94 0.27
N ALA A 606 35.02 -9.03 0.20
CA ALA A 606 34.62 -10.33 -0.32
C ALA A 606 34.61 -11.40 0.78
N GLY A 607 33.73 -12.41 0.69
CA GLY A 607 33.71 -13.57 1.59
C GLY A 607 32.32 -14.15 1.84
N THR A 608 32.24 -15.23 2.62
CA THR A 608 30.98 -15.88 2.98
C THR A 608 30.06 -14.93 3.73
N LEU A 609 28.81 -14.83 3.28
CA LEU A 609 27.79 -14.06 4.00
C LEU A 609 27.60 -14.62 5.41
N VAL A 610 27.38 -13.74 6.36
CA VAL A 610 27.31 -14.07 7.79
C VAL A 610 25.92 -13.80 8.32
N ALA A 611 25.54 -14.49 9.41
CA ALA A 611 24.23 -14.31 10.03
C ALA A 611 24.01 -12.86 10.48
N LEU A 612 22.84 -12.32 10.17
CA LEU A 612 22.40 -11.00 10.60
C LEU A 612 22.13 -11.04 12.11
N ASN A 613 22.94 -10.28 12.83
CA ASN A 613 22.79 -10.04 14.25
C ASN A 613 23.46 -8.71 14.60
N GLU A 614 23.16 -8.23 15.81
CA GLU A 614 23.66 -6.98 16.35
C GLU A 614 25.19 -6.84 16.21
N ASN A 615 25.95 -7.85 16.65
CA ASN A 615 27.41 -7.81 16.57
C ASN A 615 27.93 -7.73 15.14
N THR A 616 27.27 -8.40 14.20
CA THR A 616 27.68 -8.38 12.78
C THR A 616 27.48 -6.99 12.20
N LEU A 617 26.31 -6.37 12.41
CA LEU A 617 26.02 -5.05 11.86
C LEU A 617 26.85 -3.96 12.52
N ILE A 618 27.04 -4.01 13.85
CA ILE A 618 27.93 -3.09 14.57
C ILE A 618 29.35 -3.16 14.00
N ARG A 619 29.87 -4.37 13.77
CA ARG A 619 31.22 -4.52 13.18
C ARG A 619 31.30 -4.04 11.74
N ALA A 620 30.20 -4.09 10.99
CA ALA A 620 30.17 -3.61 9.60
C ALA A 620 30.26 -2.08 9.54
N VAL A 621 29.64 -1.36 10.47
CA VAL A 621 29.67 0.12 10.51
C VAL A 621 30.73 0.68 11.47
N GLY A 622 31.34 -0.16 12.30
CA GLY A 622 32.39 0.18 13.27
C GLY A 622 31.91 0.19 14.72
N GLU A 623 30.86 0.96 15.03
CA GLU A 623 30.31 1.12 16.38
C GLU A 623 28.77 1.20 16.37
N GLU A 624 28.15 0.95 17.52
CA GLU A 624 26.69 0.91 17.68
C GLU A 624 26.01 2.26 17.41
N SER A 625 26.63 3.37 17.82
CA SER A 625 26.10 4.72 17.57
C SER A 625 25.97 5.00 16.07
N THR A 626 26.99 4.67 15.28
CA THR A 626 26.96 4.82 13.83
C THR A 626 25.86 3.98 13.19
N LEU A 627 25.55 2.81 13.74
CA LEU A 627 24.46 1.96 13.26
C LEU A 627 23.10 2.60 13.49
N LEU A 628 22.87 3.14 14.70
CA LEU A 628 21.64 3.83 15.05
C LEU A 628 21.47 5.11 14.20
N ASP A 629 22.54 5.88 14.03
CA ASP A 629 22.55 7.08 13.18
C ASP A 629 22.20 6.73 11.73
N LEU A 630 22.76 5.63 11.19
CA LEU A 630 22.48 5.18 9.83
C LEU A 630 21.02 4.73 9.65
N ILE A 631 20.44 4.10 10.67
CA ILE A 631 19.01 3.72 10.69
C ILE A 631 18.11 4.96 10.83
N GLY A 632 18.64 6.09 11.31
CA GLY A 632 17.85 7.24 11.74
C GLY A 632 17.10 6.97 13.05
N ALA A 633 17.52 5.98 13.83
CA ALA A 633 16.91 5.65 15.11
C ALA A 633 17.21 6.74 16.16
N PRO A 634 16.21 7.17 16.96
CA PRO A 634 16.39 8.18 17.98
C PRO A 634 17.10 7.51 19.16
N GLU A 635 17.79 8.32 19.98
CA GLU A 635 18.61 7.83 21.08
C GLU A 635 17.85 6.94 22.11
N GLU A 636 16.52 7.04 22.17
CA GLU A 636 15.66 6.29 23.09
C GLU A 636 15.27 4.87 22.61
N GLU A 637 15.45 4.56 21.32
CA GLU A 637 15.05 3.27 20.76
C GLU A 637 16.18 2.22 20.82
N SER A 638 15.85 1.00 21.26
CA SER A 638 16.85 -0.07 21.30
C SER A 638 17.17 -0.61 19.90
N LEU A 639 18.45 -0.78 19.61
CA LEU A 639 18.91 -1.48 18.41
C LEU A 639 18.31 -2.88 18.28
N THR A 640 18.15 -3.61 19.40
CA THR A 640 17.57 -4.97 19.41
C THR A 640 16.18 -5.02 18.76
N GLY A 641 15.34 -4.00 18.95
CA GLY A 641 14.02 -3.92 18.30
C GLY A 641 14.13 -3.87 16.78
N TYR A 642 15.07 -3.09 16.24
CA TYR A 642 15.35 -3.01 14.82
C TYR A 642 15.93 -4.32 14.27
N ILE A 643 16.87 -4.94 15.00
CA ILE A 643 17.44 -6.24 14.60
C ILE A 643 16.38 -7.34 14.57
N ASN A 644 15.48 -7.37 15.55
CA ASN A 644 14.39 -8.33 15.59
C ASN A 644 13.35 -8.06 14.49
N TRP A 645 13.07 -6.79 14.18
CA TRP A 645 12.24 -6.42 13.04
C TRP A 645 12.87 -6.86 11.72
N LEU A 646 14.19 -6.68 11.53
CA LEU A 646 14.93 -7.20 10.36
C LEU A 646 14.88 -8.72 10.26
N ARG A 647 14.76 -9.42 11.39
CA ARG A 647 14.56 -10.88 11.42
C ARG A 647 13.14 -11.29 11.02
N GLY A 648 12.25 -10.32 10.83
CA GLY A 648 10.85 -10.53 10.45
C GLY A 648 9.91 -10.67 11.63
N LEU A 649 10.36 -10.45 12.87
CA LEU A 649 9.51 -10.54 14.04
C LEU A 649 8.53 -9.36 14.12
N ASP A 650 7.33 -9.63 14.62
CA ASP A 650 6.30 -8.65 14.93
C ASP A 650 6.61 -7.94 16.26
N VAL A 651 7.77 -7.28 16.31
CA VAL A 651 8.26 -6.60 17.52
C VAL A 651 7.33 -5.52 18.07
N ASP A 652 6.35 -5.10 17.27
CA ASP A 652 5.53 -3.92 17.50
C ASP A 652 4.05 -4.28 17.75
N ASP A 653 3.72 -5.59 17.73
CA ASP A 653 2.37 -6.12 17.94
C ASP A 653 1.40 -5.52 16.92
N ASP A 654 1.78 -5.54 15.64
CA ASP A 654 1.07 -4.90 14.52
C ASP A 654 -0.37 -5.45 14.38
N ASP A 655 -0.60 -6.71 14.76
CA ASP A 655 -1.93 -7.34 14.77
C ASP A 655 -2.67 -7.26 16.11
N GLU A 656 -2.06 -6.60 17.11
CA GLU A 656 -2.57 -6.37 18.47
C GLU A 656 -3.02 -7.66 19.20
N ASN A 657 -2.44 -8.81 18.84
CA ASN A 657 -2.77 -10.09 19.48
C ASN A 657 -1.97 -10.32 20.79
N GLY A 658 -0.97 -9.48 21.07
CA GLY A 658 -0.10 -9.50 22.24
C GLY A 658 1.16 -10.37 22.10
N ASP A 659 1.42 -10.97 20.93
CA ASP A 659 2.56 -11.83 20.62
C ASP A 659 3.58 -11.12 19.74
N THR A 660 4.59 -10.52 20.37
CA THR A 660 5.66 -9.83 19.65
C THR A 660 6.79 -10.73 19.13
N THR A 661 6.59 -12.05 19.23
CA THR A 661 7.58 -13.06 18.85
C THR A 661 7.19 -13.84 17.60
N ALA A 662 5.97 -13.65 17.10
CA ALA A 662 5.53 -14.18 15.81
C ALA A 662 6.26 -13.48 14.66
N LEU A 663 6.26 -14.12 13.48
CA LEU A 663 6.70 -13.50 12.24
C LEU A 663 5.58 -12.61 11.70
N ARG A 664 5.94 -11.45 11.13
CA ARG A 664 4.97 -10.56 10.50
C ARG A 664 4.35 -11.21 9.26
N ASN A 665 3.11 -10.84 8.93
CA ASN A 665 2.46 -11.30 7.71
C ASN A 665 2.99 -10.61 6.44
N ASP A 666 3.91 -9.65 6.57
CA ASP A 666 4.57 -8.89 5.50
C ASP A 666 6.10 -9.11 5.46
N VAL A 667 6.56 -10.27 5.94
CA VAL A 667 7.99 -10.64 5.98
C VAL A 667 8.67 -10.72 4.62
N ILE A 668 7.89 -10.86 3.54
CA ILE A 668 8.33 -10.74 2.16
C ILE A 668 7.84 -9.37 1.68
N GLY A 669 8.76 -8.45 1.43
CA GLY A 669 8.43 -7.16 0.83
C GLY A 669 8.02 -7.30 -0.62
N ASP A 670 7.51 -6.23 -1.21
CA ASP A 670 7.10 -6.20 -2.60
C ASP A 670 8.29 -6.38 -3.58
N PRO A 671 8.22 -7.34 -4.51
CA PRO A 671 9.11 -7.43 -5.66
C PRO A 671 8.54 -6.61 -6.83
N LEU A 672 8.56 -5.27 -6.69
CA LEU A 672 7.91 -4.35 -7.62
C LEU A 672 8.38 -4.53 -9.07
N HIS A 673 9.70 -4.58 -9.27
CA HIS A 673 10.36 -4.80 -10.55
C HIS A 673 11.34 -5.99 -10.53
N SER A 674 11.67 -6.53 -9.35
CA SER A 674 12.56 -7.68 -9.26
C SER A 674 11.94 -8.93 -9.88
N LYS A 675 12.51 -9.34 -11.02
CA LYS A 675 12.11 -10.59 -11.70
C LYS A 675 12.76 -11.78 -10.98
N PRO A 676 12.01 -12.84 -10.64
CA PRO A 676 12.61 -14.02 -10.06
C PRO A 676 13.61 -14.66 -11.03
N LEU A 677 14.71 -15.20 -10.51
CA LEU A 677 15.70 -15.96 -11.27
C LEU A 677 15.74 -17.38 -10.74
N ALA A 678 15.33 -18.35 -11.55
CA ALA A 678 15.31 -19.76 -11.18
C ALA A 678 16.52 -20.51 -11.76
N LEU A 679 17.28 -21.15 -10.88
CA LEU A 679 18.53 -21.87 -11.17
C LEU A 679 18.39 -23.33 -10.71
N SER A 680 18.81 -24.28 -11.55
CA SER A 680 18.78 -25.70 -11.24
C SER A 680 20.19 -26.21 -10.91
N TYR A 681 20.35 -26.79 -9.72
CA TYR A 681 21.60 -27.34 -9.20
C TYR A 681 21.66 -28.89 -9.29
N GLY A 682 20.83 -29.50 -10.15
CA GLY A 682 20.81 -30.97 -10.35
C GLY A 682 20.15 -31.75 -9.21
N GLU A 683 20.30 -33.08 -9.21
CA GLU A 683 19.60 -34.00 -8.29
C GLU A 683 19.93 -33.77 -6.80
N GLY A 684 21.12 -33.23 -6.49
CA GLY A 684 21.57 -32.96 -5.12
C GLY A 684 21.19 -31.57 -4.59
N GLY A 685 21.09 -30.55 -5.46
CA GLY A 685 20.85 -29.16 -5.08
C GLY A 685 19.43 -28.66 -5.33
N GLY A 686 18.68 -29.29 -6.22
CA GLY A 686 17.30 -28.90 -6.56
C GLY A 686 17.20 -27.55 -7.28
N THR A 687 15.97 -27.02 -7.40
CA THR A 687 15.74 -25.70 -7.99
C THR A 687 15.76 -24.62 -6.92
N ARG A 688 16.47 -23.53 -7.22
CA ARG A 688 16.66 -22.36 -6.36
C ARG A 688 16.13 -21.12 -7.07
N VAL A 689 15.37 -20.28 -6.37
CA VAL A 689 14.76 -19.08 -6.94
C VAL A 689 15.23 -17.85 -6.17
N LEU A 690 15.91 -16.93 -6.86
CA LEU A 690 16.34 -15.64 -6.34
C LEU A 690 15.30 -14.57 -6.63
N MET A 691 15.00 -13.71 -5.66
CA MET A 691 14.08 -12.59 -5.82
C MET A 691 14.42 -11.46 -4.85
N GLY A 692 14.58 -10.24 -5.36
CA GLY A 692 14.79 -9.04 -4.54
C GLY A 692 13.46 -8.42 -4.09
N THR A 693 13.48 -7.67 -2.98
CA THR A 693 12.31 -6.93 -2.46
C THR A 693 12.68 -5.52 -2.01
N ASN A 694 11.69 -4.61 -2.04
CA ASN A 694 11.87 -3.23 -1.60
C ASN A 694 12.08 -3.08 -0.08
N HIS A 695 11.80 -4.12 0.69
CA HIS A 695 12.20 -4.21 2.11
C HIS A 695 13.73 -4.36 2.30
N GLY A 696 14.52 -4.45 1.22
CA GLY A 696 15.98 -4.45 1.26
C GLY A 696 16.62 -5.84 1.25
N TYR A 697 15.86 -6.88 0.90
CA TYR A 697 16.33 -8.27 0.92
C TYR A 697 16.46 -8.84 -0.49
N LEU A 698 17.49 -9.66 -0.69
CA LEU A 698 17.54 -10.66 -1.75
C LEU A 698 17.24 -12.04 -1.15
N HIS A 699 16.12 -12.63 -1.53
CA HIS A 699 15.67 -13.93 -1.03
C HIS A 699 16.15 -15.07 -1.92
N MET A 700 16.51 -16.20 -1.33
CA MET A 700 16.78 -17.46 -2.01
C MET A 700 15.79 -18.53 -1.53
N PHE A 701 14.88 -18.92 -2.40
CA PHE A 701 13.90 -19.98 -2.13
C PHE A 701 14.35 -21.32 -2.71
N HIS A 702 14.16 -22.39 -1.97
CA HIS A 702 14.36 -23.77 -2.41
C HIS A 702 13.00 -24.36 -2.80
N ASP A 703 12.84 -24.64 -4.09
CA ASP A 703 11.71 -25.39 -4.61
C ASP A 703 11.93 -26.90 -4.39
N GLN A 704 11.07 -27.51 -3.57
CA GLN A 704 11.10 -28.95 -3.24
C GLN A 704 10.00 -29.71 -3.97
N GLY A 705 9.50 -29.17 -5.09
CA GLY A 705 8.40 -29.73 -5.86
C GLY A 705 7.07 -29.11 -5.46
N GLU A 706 6.41 -29.67 -4.44
CA GLU A 706 5.10 -29.19 -3.96
C GLU A 706 5.18 -28.27 -2.74
N SER A 707 6.37 -28.04 -2.21
CA SER A 707 6.64 -27.14 -1.09
C SER A 707 7.83 -26.24 -1.39
N VAL A 708 7.92 -25.15 -0.63
CA VAL A 708 9.02 -24.19 -0.71
C VAL A 708 9.54 -23.90 0.69
N THR A 709 10.84 -23.67 0.78
CA THR A 709 11.47 -23.13 1.99
C THR A 709 12.39 -21.99 1.61
N GLU A 710 12.44 -20.92 2.39
CA GLU A 710 13.45 -19.88 2.24
C GLU A 710 14.80 -20.41 2.77
N SER A 711 15.78 -20.65 1.88
CA SER A 711 17.13 -21.11 2.26
C SER A 711 17.87 -20.03 3.04
N TRP A 712 17.74 -18.78 2.59
CA TRP A 712 18.26 -17.59 3.26
C TRP A 712 17.65 -16.33 2.64
N ALA A 713 17.69 -15.23 3.38
CA ALA A 713 17.47 -13.88 2.86
C ALA A 713 18.67 -13.01 3.19
N TYR A 714 19.22 -12.33 2.17
CA TYR A 714 20.38 -11.46 2.30
C TYR A 714 19.93 -10.01 2.40
N TYR A 715 20.14 -9.41 3.56
CA TYR A 715 19.88 -8.00 3.81
C TYR A 715 21.14 -7.16 3.56
N LEU A 716 21.00 -6.15 2.71
CA LEU A 716 22.07 -5.22 2.36
C LEU A 716 22.15 -4.09 3.40
N PRO A 717 23.30 -3.90 4.07
CA PRO A 717 23.50 -2.79 5.01
C PRO A 717 23.24 -1.40 4.39
N GLU A 718 23.39 -1.26 3.08
CA GLU A 718 23.06 -0.06 2.31
C GLU A 718 21.59 0.35 2.47
N MET A 719 20.71 -0.59 2.84
CA MET A 719 19.27 -0.36 3.07
C MET A 719 18.95 0.02 4.52
N LEU A 720 19.93 0.04 5.44
CA LEU A 720 19.71 0.47 6.83
C LEU A 720 19.01 1.83 6.96
N PRO A 721 19.25 2.85 6.11
CA PRO A 721 18.52 4.11 6.16
C PRO A 721 17.01 4.01 5.96
N THR A 722 16.51 2.98 5.28
CA THR A 722 15.07 2.81 5.02
C THR A 722 14.35 2.02 6.12
N LEU A 723 15.12 1.34 6.98
CA LEU A 723 14.61 0.40 7.98
C LEU A 723 13.62 1.05 8.94
N ARG A 724 13.90 2.29 9.36
CA ARG A 724 13.04 3.02 10.26
C ARG A 724 11.68 3.31 9.65
N GLU A 725 11.66 3.83 8.43
CA GLU A 725 10.44 4.18 7.72
C GLU A 725 9.56 2.93 7.50
N LEU A 726 10.17 1.82 7.05
CA LEU A 726 9.47 0.54 6.90
C LEU A 726 8.89 0.02 8.22
N ARG A 727 9.67 0.14 9.30
CA ARG A 727 9.26 -0.35 10.62
C ARG A 727 8.14 0.51 11.22
N LEU A 728 8.13 1.82 10.99
CA LEU A 728 7.07 2.72 11.46
C LEU A 728 5.81 2.60 10.61
N ASN A 729 5.98 2.40 9.30
CA ASN A 729 4.91 2.25 8.32
C ASN A 729 3.83 3.34 8.46
N ALA A 730 4.26 4.60 8.54
CA ALA A 730 3.36 5.75 8.60
C ALA A 730 2.65 5.96 7.24
N GLN A 731 1.49 6.61 7.23
CA GLN A 731 0.79 6.91 5.98
C GLN A 731 1.55 7.99 5.21
N THR A 732 2.00 7.68 3.99
CA THR A 732 2.80 8.58 3.14
C THR A 732 2.07 8.94 1.83
N GLY A 733 0.92 8.32 1.56
CA GLY A 733 0.13 8.53 0.34
C GLY A 733 0.58 7.68 -0.85
N GLY A 734 1.52 6.76 -0.66
CA GLY A 734 2.02 5.88 -1.71
C GLY A 734 3.31 5.16 -1.30
N HIS A 735 4.02 4.65 -2.29
CA HIS A 735 5.30 3.96 -2.09
C HIS A 735 6.44 4.97 -1.94
N THR A 736 7.25 4.83 -0.88
CA THR A 736 8.34 5.77 -0.57
C THR A 736 9.68 5.08 -0.33
N VAL A 737 9.69 3.76 -0.12
CA VAL A 737 10.90 3.00 0.20
C VAL A 737 11.24 2.04 -0.92
N TYR A 738 12.42 2.18 -1.50
CA TYR A 738 12.92 1.28 -2.54
C TYR A 738 14.15 0.51 -2.05
N GLY A 739 14.21 -0.77 -2.38
CA GLY A 739 15.22 -1.71 -1.88
C GLY A 739 15.94 -2.46 -2.99
N VAL A 740 15.98 -3.80 -2.88
CA VAL A 740 16.60 -4.66 -3.88
C VAL A 740 15.59 -4.94 -4.98
N ASP A 741 15.45 -4.00 -5.91
CA ASP A 741 14.39 -4.08 -6.93
C ASP A 741 14.93 -4.39 -8.34
N GLY A 742 16.26 -4.50 -8.48
CA GLY A 742 16.89 -4.88 -9.74
C GLY A 742 16.60 -6.32 -10.14
N ALA A 743 16.59 -6.56 -11.45
CA ALA A 743 16.63 -7.93 -11.97
C ALA A 743 17.98 -8.57 -11.65
N VAL A 744 17.96 -9.85 -11.30
CA VAL A 744 19.15 -10.65 -11.02
C VAL A 744 19.57 -11.39 -12.28
N SER A 745 20.85 -11.27 -12.64
CA SER A 745 21.49 -12.04 -13.71
C SER A 745 22.43 -13.08 -13.11
N ALA A 746 22.64 -14.21 -13.78
CA ALA A 746 23.62 -15.20 -13.32
C ALA A 746 24.56 -15.66 -14.45
N TRP A 747 25.79 -15.96 -14.05
CA TRP A 747 26.76 -16.71 -14.83
C TRP A 747 26.86 -18.12 -14.27
N VAL A 748 26.73 -19.14 -15.13
CA VAL A 748 26.78 -20.55 -14.75
C VAL A 748 27.89 -21.22 -15.56
N MET A 749 28.90 -21.73 -14.87
CA MET A 749 29.94 -22.57 -15.41
C MET A 749 29.76 -23.99 -14.85
N ASP A 750 29.52 -24.90 -15.77
CA ASP A 750 29.45 -26.34 -15.57
C ASP A 750 30.66 -26.92 -16.31
N ALA A 751 31.69 -27.30 -15.57
CA ALA A 751 33.03 -27.59 -16.08
C ALA A 751 33.10 -28.95 -16.78
N ASP A 752 32.30 -29.93 -16.34
CA ASP A 752 32.25 -31.27 -16.91
C ASP A 752 31.03 -31.51 -17.81
N ALA A 753 30.13 -30.52 -17.88
CA ALA A 753 28.93 -30.49 -18.72
C ALA A 753 27.96 -31.65 -18.41
N ASP A 754 27.90 -32.09 -17.15
CA ASP A 754 27.03 -33.18 -16.72
C ASP A 754 25.61 -32.71 -16.34
N GLY A 755 25.40 -31.39 -16.27
CA GLY A 755 24.12 -30.76 -15.94
C GLY A 755 23.80 -30.73 -14.44
N ASN A 756 24.75 -31.11 -13.58
CA ASN A 756 24.71 -30.82 -12.16
C ASN A 756 25.66 -29.65 -11.87
N ILE A 757 25.40 -28.92 -10.79
CA ILE A 757 26.28 -27.82 -10.37
C ILE A 757 26.94 -28.24 -9.07
N GLU A 758 28.21 -28.61 -9.16
CA GLU A 758 28.93 -29.34 -8.14
C GLU A 758 30.30 -28.70 -7.84
N ARG A 759 30.52 -28.41 -6.56
CA ARG A 759 31.80 -27.87 -6.11
C ARG A 759 32.89 -28.96 -6.08
N PRO A 760 34.16 -28.61 -6.32
CA PRO A 760 34.68 -27.24 -6.43
C PRO A 760 34.78 -26.70 -7.86
N ASP A 761 34.51 -27.52 -8.87
CA ASP A 761 34.85 -27.25 -10.26
C ASP A 761 33.81 -26.34 -10.94
N ASP A 762 32.53 -26.48 -10.58
CA ASP A 762 31.46 -25.63 -11.12
C ASP A 762 31.33 -24.31 -10.36
N LYS A 763 30.84 -23.29 -11.08
CA LYS A 763 30.62 -21.95 -10.57
C LYS A 763 29.25 -21.41 -10.92
N VAL A 764 28.63 -20.73 -9.96
CA VAL A 764 27.45 -19.91 -10.19
C VAL A 764 27.63 -18.56 -9.52
N TRP A 765 27.63 -17.50 -10.32
CA TRP A 765 27.74 -16.12 -9.84
C TRP A 765 26.47 -15.35 -10.17
N ALA A 766 25.93 -14.60 -9.21
CA ALA A 766 24.75 -13.78 -9.38
C ALA A 766 25.10 -12.29 -9.28
N PHE A 767 24.54 -11.47 -10.17
CA PHE A 767 24.76 -10.05 -10.30
C PHE A 767 23.43 -9.31 -10.23
N PHE A 768 23.34 -8.25 -9.44
CA PHE A 768 22.09 -7.50 -9.29
C PHE A 768 22.34 -6.04 -8.91
N GLY A 769 21.34 -5.20 -9.18
CA GLY A 769 21.27 -3.78 -8.79
C GLY A 769 20.06 -3.50 -7.89
N LEU A 770 19.88 -2.23 -7.55
CA LEU A 770 18.87 -1.72 -6.62
C LEU A 770 17.76 -0.89 -7.29
N ARG A 771 17.89 -0.54 -8.58
CA ARG A 771 17.01 0.44 -9.25
C ARG A 771 16.89 1.75 -8.44
N ARG A 772 15.66 2.17 -8.10
CA ARG A 772 15.36 3.34 -7.26
C ARG A 772 15.96 3.23 -5.86
N GLY A 773 16.24 2.01 -5.37
CA GLY A 773 16.86 1.77 -4.08
C GLY A 773 18.32 2.23 -3.98
N GLY A 774 19.01 2.46 -5.11
CA GLY A 774 20.36 3.00 -5.05
C GLY A 774 21.22 2.90 -6.31
N ARG A 775 22.45 3.42 -6.18
CA ARG A 775 23.45 3.57 -7.26
C ARG A 775 24.61 2.58 -7.05
N ALA A 776 24.28 1.29 -7.04
CA ALA A 776 25.25 0.23 -6.78
C ALA A 776 24.88 -1.08 -7.48
N TYR A 777 25.89 -1.90 -7.76
CA TYR A 777 25.76 -3.28 -8.21
C TYR A 777 26.56 -4.22 -7.30
N PHE A 778 26.09 -5.47 -7.19
CA PHE A 778 26.65 -6.47 -6.30
C PHE A 778 26.86 -7.78 -7.05
N ALA A 779 27.87 -8.55 -6.62
CA ALA A 779 28.11 -9.91 -7.08
C ALA A 779 28.18 -10.91 -5.92
N LEU A 780 27.52 -12.04 -6.10
CA LEU A 780 27.54 -13.17 -5.16
C LEU A 780 28.02 -14.44 -5.85
N ASP A 781 28.94 -15.16 -5.21
CA ASP A 781 29.22 -16.56 -5.50
C ASP A 781 28.20 -17.43 -4.75
N ILE A 782 27.30 -18.03 -5.54
CA ILE A 782 26.25 -18.95 -5.10
C ILE A 782 26.47 -20.36 -5.63
N SER A 783 27.70 -20.71 -6.03
CA SER A 783 28.07 -22.07 -6.44
C SER A 783 27.70 -23.11 -5.38
N ASP A 784 27.66 -22.69 -4.11
CA ASP A 784 26.91 -23.39 -3.07
C ASP A 784 25.66 -22.58 -2.72
N PRO A 785 24.47 -23.08 -3.09
CA PRO A 785 23.24 -22.34 -2.91
C PRO A 785 22.86 -22.17 -1.43
N ASP A 786 23.48 -22.91 -0.51
CA ASP A 786 23.23 -22.82 0.93
C ASP A 786 24.38 -22.12 1.68
N ALA A 787 25.47 -21.71 1.01
CA ALA A 787 26.55 -20.92 1.60
C ALA A 787 27.03 -19.79 0.67
N PRO A 788 26.17 -18.79 0.41
CA PRO A 788 26.49 -17.69 -0.50
C PRO A 788 27.68 -16.87 0.00
N LYS A 789 28.47 -16.33 -0.93
CA LYS A 789 29.59 -15.44 -0.65
C LYS A 789 29.44 -14.16 -1.45
N ARG A 790 29.72 -13.01 -0.84
CA ARG A 790 29.91 -11.76 -1.58
C ARG A 790 31.24 -11.81 -2.29
N MET A 791 31.24 -11.50 -3.58
CA MET A 791 32.46 -11.36 -4.38
C MET A 791 32.93 -9.90 -4.33
N TRP A 792 32.06 -8.98 -4.71
CA TRP A 792 32.34 -7.55 -4.71
C TRP A 792 31.03 -6.74 -4.68
N SER A 793 31.15 -5.44 -4.42
CA SER A 793 30.13 -4.44 -4.76
C SER A 793 30.83 -3.25 -5.39
N VAL A 794 30.15 -2.58 -6.32
CA VAL A 794 30.60 -1.32 -6.87
C VAL A 794 29.49 -0.28 -6.77
N ASP A 795 29.85 0.96 -6.46
CA ASP A 795 28.93 2.09 -6.39
C ASP A 795 29.50 3.35 -7.05
N HIS A 796 28.68 4.39 -7.14
CA HIS A 796 29.05 5.64 -7.80
C HIS A 796 30.23 6.39 -7.18
N THR A 797 30.64 6.07 -5.96
CA THR A 797 31.78 6.67 -5.26
C THR A 797 33.10 5.99 -5.63
N ASP A 798 33.05 4.79 -6.22
CA ASP A 798 34.25 4.09 -6.65
C ASP A 798 34.99 4.85 -7.75
N PRO A 799 36.33 4.78 -7.76
CA PRO A 799 37.15 5.45 -8.76
C PRO A 799 36.73 5.08 -10.19
N GLY A 800 36.14 6.05 -10.89
CA GLY A 800 35.73 5.86 -12.27
C GLY A 800 34.27 5.46 -12.49
N MET A 801 33.49 5.31 -11.42
CA MET A 801 32.05 5.01 -11.43
C MET A 801 31.17 6.25 -11.23
N GLY A 802 31.73 7.46 -11.21
CA GLY A 802 30.97 8.70 -10.89
C GLY A 802 29.75 8.99 -11.76
N GLU A 803 29.70 8.43 -12.98
CA GLU A 803 28.54 8.53 -13.89
C GLU A 803 27.45 7.49 -13.60
N LEU A 804 27.65 6.55 -12.68
CA LEU A 804 26.65 5.54 -12.33
C LEU A 804 25.46 6.22 -11.65
N GLY A 805 24.30 6.25 -12.31
CA GLY A 805 23.01 6.65 -11.77
C GLY A 805 22.33 5.53 -10.99
N GLN A 806 21.02 5.64 -10.81
CA GLN A 806 20.23 4.57 -10.20
C GLN A 806 20.36 3.28 -11.04
N SER A 807 20.57 2.15 -10.39
CA SER A 807 20.99 0.88 -11.00
C SER A 807 19.84 0.13 -11.69
N TRP A 808 19.29 0.73 -12.75
CA TRP A 808 18.14 0.23 -13.51
C TRP A 808 18.50 -0.81 -14.58
N SER A 809 19.75 -0.81 -15.05
CA SER A 809 20.22 -1.69 -16.11
C SER A 809 20.41 -3.11 -15.58
N GLU A 810 19.77 -4.10 -16.20
CA GLU A 810 20.02 -5.50 -15.89
C GLU A 810 21.43 -5.90 -16.37
N PRO A 811 22.32 -6.43 -15.49
CA PRO A 811 23.67 -6.79 -15.88
C PRO A 811 23.69 -7.86 -16.98
N VAL A 812 24.46 -7.63 -18.05
CA VAL A 812 24.63 -8.62 -19.12
C VAL A 812 25.99 -9.29 -18.99
N VAL A 813 26.00 -10.58 -18.66
CA VAL A 813 27.23 -11.38 -18.59
C VAL A 813 27.64 -11.82 -20.00
N THR A 814 28.88 -11.57 -20.39
CA THR A 814 29.43 -11.99 -21.70
C THR A 814 30.97 -12.07 -21.65
N ARG A 815 31.61 -12.28 -22.80
CA ARG A 815 33.05 -12.03 -23.02
C ARG A 815 33.23 -10.89 -24.01
N VAL A 816 34.38 -10.22 -23.94
CA VAL A 816 34.75 -9.13 -24.86
C VAL A 816 36.15 -9.38 -25.43
N PRO A 817 36.49 -8.83 -26.61
CA PRO A 817 37.77 -9.09 -27.24
C PRO A 817 38.97 -8.77 -26.33
N GLY A 818 40.00 -9.64 -26.35
CA GLY A 818 41.20 -9.48 -25.53
C GLY A 818 41.04 -9.87 -24.05
N ILE A 819 39.84 -10.24 -23.61
CA ILE A 819 39.54 -10.67 -22.24
C ILE A 819 38.87 -12.05 -22.26
N ASP A 820 39.59 -13.09 -21.88
CA ASP A 820 39.07 -14.47 -21.83
C ASP A 820 38.11 -14.71 -20.64
N ALA A 821 38.26 -13.93 -19.57
CA ALA A 821 37.41 -14.00 -18.38
C ALA A 821 36.01 -13.44 -18.66
N PRO A 822 34.96 -13.92 -17.97
CA PRO A 822 33.63 -13.33 -18.09
C PRO A 822 33.64 -11.88 -17.58
N VAL A 823 32.92 -11.01 -18.29
CA VAL A 823 32.68 -9.62 -17.92
C VAL A 823 31.18 -9.37 -17.79
N ILE A 824 30.82 -8.31 -17.09
CA ILE A 824 29.46 -7.77 -17.09
C ILE A 824 29.43 -6.41 -17.80
N ILE A 825 28.42 -6.22 -18.64
CA ILE A 825 28.14 -4.93 -19.27
C ILE A 825 26.88 -4.35 -18.61
N ILE A 826 27.00 -3.13 -18.09
CA ILE A 826 25.91 -2.39 -17.45
C ILE A 826 25.81 -0.98 -18.07
N ALA A 827 24.60 -0.53 -18.34
CA ALA A 827 24.37 0.86 -18.71
C ALA A 827 24.47 1.76 -17.47
N GLY A 828 24.69 3.05 -17.71
CA GLY A 828 25.02 4.03 -16.69
C GLY A 828 23.95 4.22 -15.62
N GLY A 829 22.71 3.83 -15.85
CA GLY A 829 21.62 3.93 -14.89
C GLY A 829 20.73 5.15 -15.11
N TYR A 830 19.71 5.31 -14.27
CA TYR A 830 18.67 6.35 -14.38
C TYR A 830 19.01 7.61 -13.56
N ASP A 831 18.59 8.77 -14.06
CA ASP A 831 18.59 10.04 -13.34
C ASP A 831 17.14 10.44 -13.01
N SER A 832 16.85 10.71 -11.74
CA SER A 832 15.52 11.07 -11.27
C SER A 832 15.05 12.46 -11.75
N ASN A 833 15.93 13.26 -12.39
CA ASN A 833 15.51 14.51 -13.03
C ASN A 833 14.39 14.30 -14.07
N LYS A 834 14.29 13.09 -14.65
CA LYS A 834 13.25 12.68 -15.59
C LYS A 834 11.89 12.42 -14.93
N ASP A 835 11.76 12.41 -13.61
CA ASP A 835 10.47 12.25 -12.90
C ASP A 835 9.61 13.54 -12.94
N SER A 836 10.20 14.67 -13.37
CA SER A 836 9.52 15.96 -13.43
C SER A 836 8.52 16.06 -14.59
N THR A 837 7.40 16.76 -14.34
CA THR A 837 6.39 17.04 -15.37
C THR A 837 6.91 18.02 -16.42
N GLY A 838 6.73 17.70 -17.70
CA GLY A 838 7.13 18.54 -18.83
C GLY A 838 8.23 17.91 -19.69
N VAL A 839 8.90 18.75 -20.49
CA VAL A 839 9.98 18.31 -21.39
C VAL A 839 11.23 17.96 -20.58
N GLY A 840 11.81 16.80 -20.84
CA GLY A 840 13.03 16.35 -20.19
C GLY A 840 14.20 17.32 -20.38
N THR A 841 15.00 17.51 -19.33
CA THR A 841 16.25 18.30 -19.36
C THR A 841 17.47 17.38 -19.37
N PRO A 842 18.67 17.84 -19.79
CA PRO A 842 19.89 17.04 -19.73
C PRO A 842 20.17 16.46 -18.32
N ASP A 843 20.73 15.26 -18.30
CA ASP A 843 20.92 14.49 -17.07
C ASP A 843 22.28 14.76 -16.43
N SER A 844 22.35 14.55 -15.12
CA SER A 844 23.53 14.78 -14.26
C SER A 844 24.27 13.50 -13.87
N MET A 845 23.60 12.35 -13.97
CA MET A 845 24.19 10.99 -13.93
C MET A 845 23.64 10.09 -15.04
N GLY A 846 24.08 8.82 -15.09
CA GLY A 846 23.57 7.81 -16.00
C GLY A 846 24.16 7.83 -17.42
N ARG A 847 25.09 8.74 -17.73
CA ARG A 847 25.59 8.98 -19.11
C ARG A 847 26.84 8.14 -19.42
N ALA A 848 26.79 6.85 -19.12
CA ALA A 848 27.90 5.93 -19.33
C ALA A 848 27.43 4.51 -19.69
N VAL A 849 28.37 3.66 -20.09
CA VAL A 849 28.27 2.20 -20.10
C VAL A 849 29.57 1.66 -19.52
N PHE A 850 29.47 0.72 -18.57
CA PHE A 850 30.62 0.12 -17.92
C PHE A 850 30.76 -1.34 -18.32
N ILE A 851 32.00 -1.76 -18.57
CA ILE A 851 32.40 -3.16 -18.75
C ILE A 851 33.28 -3.50 -17.55
N LEU A 852 32.80 -4.40 -16.70
CA LEU A 852 33.47 -4.79 -15.46
C LEU A 852 33.89 -6.26 -15.52
N ASP A 853 35.03 -6.58 -14.95
CA ASP A 853 35.41 -7.97 -14.73
C ASP A 853 34.36 -8.64 -13.81
N ALA A 854 33.85 -9.80 -14.20
CA ALA A 854 32.75 -10.42 -13.45
C ALA A 854 33.23 -11.01 -12.11
N GLU A 855 34.52 -11.39 -11.99
CA GLU A 855 35.06 -11.97 -10.78
C GLU A 855 35.47 -10.90 -9.75
N SER A 856 36.12 -9.82 -10.19
CA SER A 856 36.65 -8.78 -9.30
C SER A 856 35.79 -7.51 -9.21
N GLY A 857 34.96 -7.22 -10.21
CA GLY A 857 34.20 -5.97 -10.31
C GLY A 857 35.03 -4.79 -10.83
N ASP A 858 36.29 -5.01 -11.17
CA ASP A 858 37.18 -3.95 -11.68
C ASP A 858 36.72 -3.45 -13.05
N ILE A 859 36.88 -2.15 -13.30
CA ILE A 859 36.59 -1.57 -14.62
C ILE A 859 37.60 -2.09 -15.64
N VAL A 860 37.12 -2.88 -16.60
CA VAL A 860 37.87 -3.27 -17.80
C VAL A 860 37.88 -2.14 -18.81
N HIS A 861 36.70 -1.55 -19.07
CA HIS A 861 36.54 -0.40 -19.95
C HIS A 861 35.28 0.39 -19.58
N ARG A 862 35.24 1.68 -19.91
CA ARG A 862 34.00 2.45 -19.85
C ARG A 862 33.81 3.37 -21.05
N PHE A 863 32.56 3.46 -21.50
CA PHE A 863 32.11 4.48 -22.41
C PHE A 863 31.44 5.58 -21.59
N THR A 864 31.84 6.84 -21.71
CA THR A 864 31.36 7.90 -20.80
C THR A 864 31.25 9.27 -21.45
N ALA A 865 30.34 10.11 -20.97
CA ALA A 865 30.26 11.52 -21.35
C ALA A 865 31.43 12.38 -20.84
N THR A 866 32.06 11.99 -19.74
CA THR A 866 33.11 12.78 -19.08
C THR A 866 34.48 12.56 -19.74
N GLU A 867 35.18 13.65 -20.06
CA GLU A 867 36.54 13.60 -20.64
C GLU A 867 37.52 12.88 -19.68
N SER A 868 38.30 11.94 -20.23
CA SER A 868 39.38 11.26 -19.51
C SER A 868 40.49 10.87 -20.48
N THR A 869 41.75 10.98 -20.03
CA THR A 869 42.93 10.59 -20.80
C THR A 869 43.50 9.23 -20.38
N THR A 870 42.77 8.50 -19.53
CA THR A 870 43.16 7.18 -19.03
C THR A 870 42.88 6.08 -20.07
N ILE A 871 43.78 5.10 -20.19
CA ILE A 871 43.56 3.89 -21.00
C ILE A 871 42.33 3.15 -20.46
N GLY A 872 41.51 2.55 -21.33
CA GLY A 872 40.25 1.89 -20.94
C GLY A 872 39.04 2.83 -20.87
N VAL A 873 39.10 3.98 -21.55
CA VAL A 873 38.00 4.95 -21.61
C VAL A 873 37.75 5.40 -23.06
N THR A 874 36.50 5.32 -23.50
CA THR A 874 36.02 5.90 -24.76
C THR A 874 34.99 6.98 -24.46
N GLN A 875 35.25 8.22 -24.86
CA GLN A 875 34.29 9.30 -24.64
C GLN A 875 33.23 9.33 -25.75
N PHE A 876 31.97 9.63 -25.39
CA PHE A 876 30.90 9.88 -26.36
C PHE A 876 29.93 10.97 -25.85
N PRO A 877 29.24 11.69 -26.74
CA PRO A 877 28.47 12.89 -26.35
C PRO A 877 27.07 12.55 -25.82
N ALA A 878 26.95 11.68 -24.82
CA ALA A 878 25.68 11.44 -24.14
C ALA A 878 25.30 12.64 -23.25
N THR A 879 24.06 13.11 -23.41
CA THR A 879 23.43 14.13 -22.56
C THR A 879 22.38 13.56 -21.62
N ASP A 880 21.86 12.38 -21.94
CA ASP A 880 20.74 11.73 -21.26
C ASP A 880 21.17 10.36 -20.73
N SER A 881 20.51 9.92 -19.66
CA SER A 881 20.82 8.71 -18.92
C SER A 881 20.50 7.44 -19.71
N LEU A 882 21.42 6.47 -19.69
CA LEU A 882 21.25 5.14 -20.27
C LEU A 882 20.81 4.16 -19.18
N ALA A 883 19.51 4.02 -18.97
CA ALA A 883 18.94 3.25 -17.86
C ALA A 883 18.63 1.78 -18.20
N THR A 884 18.56 1.43 -19.49
CA THR A 884 18.00 0.14 -19.94
C THR A 884 19.07 -0.98 -19.99
N LYS A 885 18.61 -2.23 -20.09
CA LYS A 885 19.48 -3.39 -20.38
C LYS A 885 20.15 -3.20 -21.75
N VAL A 886 21.45 -3.48 -21.83
CA VAL A 886 22.20 -3.44 -23.10
C VAL A 886 21.90 -4.67 -23.96
N SER A 887 21.94 -4.52 -25.28
CA SER A 887 21.65 -5.59 -26.22
C SER A 887 22.92 -5.99 -26.96
N ILE A 888 23.49 -7.15 -26.60
CA ILE A 888 24.76 -7.66 -27.15
C ILE A 888 24.55 -8.41 -28.47
N MET A 889 25.60 -8.46 -29.28
CA MET A 889 25.66 -9.18 -30.55
C MET A 889 27.07 -9.74 -30.76
N ASP A 890 27.11 -11.05 -30.97
CA ASP A 890 28.24 -11.80 -31.51
C ASP A 890 27.96 -12.01 -33.01
N THR A 891 28.86 -11.51 -33.86
CA THR A 891 28.66 -11.48 -35.31
C THR A 891 29.36 -12.61 -36.06
N ASP A 892 30.36 -13.26 -35.45
CA ASP A 892 31.13 -14.34 -36.06
C ASP A 892 30.96 -15.71 -35.38
N GLY A 893 30.23 -15.75 -34.27
CA GLY A 893 29.82 -16.96 -33.56
C GLY A 893 30.89 -17.53 -32.63
N ASP A 894 31.89 -16.75 -32.23
CA ASP A 894 32.97 -17.18 -31.34
C ASP A 894 32.62 -17.07 -29.85
N SER A 895 31.39 -16.64 -29.53
CA SER A 895 30.91 -16.38 -28.17
C SER A 895 31.67 -15.25 -27.45
N VAL A 896 32.11 -14.25 -28.22
CA VAL A 896 32.65 -12.96 -27.78
C VAL A 896 31.74 -11.84 -28.34
N THR A 897 31.46 -10.82 -27.55
CA THR A 897 30.63 -9.70 -27.99
C THR A 897 31.44 -8.73 -28.86
N ASP A 898 31.15 -8.68 -30.16
CA ASP A 898 31.72 -7.71 -31.12
C ASP A 898 31.03 -6.34 -31.07
N ARG A 899 29.75 -6.34 -30.67
CA ARG A 899 28.90 -5.15 -30.73
C ARG A 899 27.81 -5.20 -29.68
N PHE A 900 27.44 -4.04 -29.16
CA PHE A 900 26.21 -3.93 -28.39
C PHE A 900 25.49 -2.60 -28.63
N TYR A 901 24.24 -2.53 -28.18
CA TYR A 901 23.38 -1.35 -28.31
C TYR A 901 22.82 -0.94 -26.95
N ALA A 902 22.66 0.37 -26.77
CA ALA A 902 21.98 0.94 -25.60
C ALA A 902 21.14 2.14 -26.04
N VAL A 903 20.10 2.46 -25.26
CA VAL A 903 19.25 3.63 -25.47
C VAL A 903 19.27 4.54 -24.27
N ASP A 904 19.09 5.83 -24.51
CA ASP A 904 18.97 6.83 -23.46
C ASP A 904 17.55 7.37 -23.29
N THR A 905 17.33 8.02 -22.15
CA THR A 905 16.06 8.66 -21.80
C THR A 905 15.74 9.89 -22.64
N GLY A 906 16.66 10.35 -23.50
CA GLY A 906 16.45 11.40 -24.50
C GLY A 906 15.90 10.88 -25.84
N GLY A 907 15.73 9.56 -25.98
CA GLY A 907 15.22 8.94 -27.19
C GLY A 907 16.29 8.65 -28.25
N ASN A 908 17.57 8.56 -27.86
CA ASN A 908 18.65 8.17 -28.76
C ASN A 908 18.93 6.67 -28.69
N VAL A 909 19.43 6.14 -29.81
CA VAL A 909 19.98 4.78 -29.92
C VAL A 909 21.48 4.88 -30.16
N TRP A 910 22.26 4.22 -29.33
CA TRP A 910 23.71 4.18 -29.38
C TRP A 910 24.19 2.77 -29.76
N ARG A 911 25.17 2.70 -30.67
CA ARG A 911 25.85 1.46 -31.06
C ARG A 911 27.29 1.52 -30.59
N PHE A 912 27.76 0.45 -29.95
CA PHE A 912 29.10 0.30 -29.42
C PHE A 912 29.78 -0.83 -30.18
N ASP A 913 30.93 -0.55 -30.78
CA ASP A 913 31.70 -1.50 -31.59
C ASP A 913 33.00 -1.89 -30.86
N LEU A 914 33.27 -3.20 -30.75
CA LEU A 914 34.41 -3.84 -30.11
C LEU A 914 35.09 -4.75 -31.16
N PRO A 915 35.80 -4.19 -32.15
CA PRO A 915 36.23 -4.95 -33.33
C PRO A 915 37.41 -5.91 -33.10
N ASP A 916 38.24 -5.66 -32.08
CA ASP A 916 39.45 -6.43 -31.78
C ASP A 916 39.90 -6.22 -30.32
N ASP A 917 40.99 -6.89 -29.94
CA ASP A 917 41.58 -6.88 -28.59
C ASP A 917 42.25 -5.55 -28.21
N ASP A 918 42.41 -4.61 -29.14
CA ASP A 918 42.89 -3.26 -28.85
C ASP A 918 41.71 -2.34 -28.50
N SER A 919 41.51 -2.10 -27.20
CA SER A 919 40.43 -1.24 -26.71
C SER A 919 40.51 0.22 -27.19
N ALA A 920 41.63 0.64 -27.80
CA ALA A 920 41.71 1.93 -28.49
C ALA A 920 40.87 1.98 -29.78
N HIS A 921 40.53 0.84 -30.37
CA HIS A 921 39.62 0.75 -31.53
C HIS A 921 38.14 0.67 -31.12
N TRP A 922 37.85 0.54 -29.83
CA TRP A 922 36.47 0.46 -29.34
C TRP A 922 35.80 1.83 -29.42
N SER A 923 34.65 1.89 -30.09
CA SER A 923 34.03 3.15 -30.52
C SER A 923 32.52 3.19 -30.31
N VAL A 924 31.96 4.39 -30.26
CA VAL A 924 30.52 4.64 -30.10
C VAL A 924 29.98 5.42 -31.29
N PHE A 925 28.84 4.98 -31.80
CA PHE A 925 28.11 5.63 -32.88
C PHE A 925 26.71 6.01 -32.41
N HIS A 926 26.34 7.28 -32.62
CA HIS A 926 24.95 7.72 -32.51
C HIS A 926 24.17 7.13 -33.69
N PHE A 927 23.45 6.04 -33.42
CA PHE A 927 22.82 5.23 -34.45
C PHE A 927 21.50 5.83 -34.93
N ALA A 928 20.70 6.38 -34.00
CA ALA A 928 19.46 7.08 -34.31
C ALA A 928 19.11 8.09 -33.21
N GLU A 929 18.39 9.15 -33.60
CA GLU A 929 17.77 10.14 -32.72
C GLU A 929 16.26 10.12 -32.98
N LEU A 930 15.47 9.73 -31.98
CA LEU A 930 14.02 9.52 -32.09
C LEU A 930 13.22 10.34 -31.08
N GLY A 931 13.89 11.07 -30.18
CA GLY A 931 13.31 12.06 -29.27
C GLY A 931 13.51 13.50 -29.75
N GLY A 932 13.05 14.46 -28.95
CA GLY A 932 13.16 15.90 -29.25
C GLY A 932 12.85 16.77 -28.03
N ASP A 933 13.00 18.07 -28.17
CA ASP A 933 13.03 19.08 -27.10
C ASP A 933 11.70 19.82 -26.88
N THR A 934 10.59 19.24 -27.34
CA THR A 934 9.23 19.80 -27.18
C THR A 934 8.31 18.78 -26.54
N LEU A 935 7.23 19.23 -25.90
CA LEU A 935 6.28 18.33 -25.25
C LEU A 935 5.66 17.29 -26.22
N ALA A 936 5.55 17.63 -27.51
CA ALA A 936 5.01 16.72 -28.53
C ALA A 936 6.03 15.68 -29.03
N THR A 937 7.32 15.92 -28.80
CA THR A 937 8.42 15.11 -29.35
C THR A 937 9.34 14.53 -28.27
N ASP A 938 9.13 14.88 -27.00
CA ASP A 938 9.84 14.32 -25.85
C ASP A 938 9.47 12.83 -25.70
N ARG A 939 10.26 11.99 -26.36
CA ARG A 939 10.14 10.54 -26.35
C ARG A 939 11.30 9.98 -25.56
N ARG A 940 10.98 9.27 -24.49
CA ARG A 940 11.95 8.68 -23.57
C ARG A 940 11.94 7.17 -23.72
N PHE A 941 13.12 6.54 -23.77
CA PHE A 941 13.23 5.10 -23.85
C PHE A 941 13.52 4.47 -22.48
N PHE A 942 12.62 3.57 -22.08
CA PHE A 942 12.70 2.78 -20.84
C PHE A 942 12.76 1.27 -21.09
N GLY A 943 12.69 0.85 -22.35
CA GLY A 943 12.81 -0.55 -22.77
C GLY A 943 14.09 -0.80 -23.57
N GLU A 944 14.57 -2.04 -23.54
CA GLU A 944 15.72 -2.47 -24.35
C GLU A 944 15.43 -2.45 -25.85
N VAL A 945 16.48 -2.45 -26.67
CA VAL A 945 16.36 -2.56 -28.13
C VAL A 945 16.51 -4.02 -28.54
N SER A 946 15.51 -4.59 -29.21
CA SER A 946 15.72 -5.90 -29.84
C SER A 946 16.52 -5.76 -31.14
N VAL A 947 17.63 -6.49 -31.24
CA VAL A 947 18.52 -6.48 -32.40
C VAL A 947 18.49 -7.85 -33.07
N ALA A 948 18.37 -7.87 -34.40
CA ALA A 948 18.39 -9.10 -35.19
C ALA A 948 19.22 -8.89 -36.47
N PRO A 949 20.09 -9.85 -36.85
CA PRO A 949 20.82 -9.78 -38.12
C PRO A 949 19.85 -9.94 -39.30
N SER A 950 20.08 -9.16 -40.36
CA SER A 950 19.26 -9.19 -41.58
C SER A 950 19.62 -10.33 -42.55
N SER A 951 20.75 -11.02 -42.33
CA SER A 951 21.20 -12.19 -43.10
C SER A 951 22.07 -13.11 -42.24
N PHE A 952 21.89 -14.43 -42.38
CA PHE A 952 22.73 -15.45 -41.75
C PHE A 952 23.65 -16.06 -42.82
N GLU A 953 24.98 -16.03 -42.63
CA GLU A 953 25.88 -16.93 -43.35
C GLU A 953 26.12 -18.17 -42.50
N ARG A 954 25.77 -19.34 -43.04
CA ARG A 954 25.95 -20.62 -42.37
C ARG A 954 27.44 -20.97 -42.42
N VAL A 955 28.16 -20.74 -41.33
CA VAL A 955 29.53 -21.24 -41.17
C VAL A 955 29.45 -22.74 -40.89
N GLU A 956 29.54 -23.56 -41.94
CA GLU A 956 29.79 -24.99 -41.78
C GLU A 956 31.23 -25.17 -41.30
N ALA A 957 31.41 -25.54 -40.02
CA ALA A 957 32.70 -25.97 -39.50
C ALA A 957 33.21 -27.19 -40.30
N ILE A 958 34.44 -27.10 -40.83
CA ILE A 958 35.14 -28.19 -41.53
C ILE A 958 35.89 -29.05 -40.53
#